data_AF-A0A9E1RT29-F1
#
_entry.id   AF-A0A9E1RT29-F1
#
_cell.length_a   1.000
_cell.length_b   1.000
_cell.length_c   1.000
_cell.angle_alpha   90.00
_cell.angle_beta   90.00
_cell.angle_gamma   90.00
#
_symmetry.space_group_name_H-M   'P 1'
#
loop_
_entity.id
_entity.type
_entity.pdbx_description
1 polymer ?
#
loop_
_entity_poly.entity_id
_entity_poly.type
_entity_poly.pdbx_seq_one_letter_code
_entity_poly.pdbx_strand_id
1 'polypeptide(L)'
;MNVRRLIITILLLMSLSASACSSSEVAQELDTERASGAASESADTSADVEPADEAPELVNPTGSIPIQCFASDEDFASCDEQGLLPDECFDDEGFLLDECLPSEESSADTASASTQGTPLQDSVVPGVDAVSLAFDPFVDSFGFFNYGGEEGVVNLTPVEMQRMFGSDVCANVANGCTLTPPARQWMMQMNEAMAGGHCEGMAVLSSLFYFDQLSPNDFGANITSEIPFQGNEFLQREIAYWWVTQATDPGASKRINESPRAVVDALKVSFEQDQSADEWWAMGIYKRDFSGGHAITPYAVEEITPGIYSVYLYDNNYPLTTRVMTIDYDANTWQYEASTNPDVQADLYEGDASTETLELVAISPRLGTQQQFFGDADRASLGNKSSAATPAAPGAGGIEIWLDGEANLLITAPNGSRLGWLEDGSFVNEIEGASSNPLKFLVDVWDVDNEAVYRLPADMTEFTIAVDGSQLEEVASADVTLIGPGFNMVVEEILLGPGEQDSIDIFIEDDEFFTLRYSSEYSDSPDIWFGLVTDEADYEFVTRAASIEPGGAFNVALDFENGDFILNTFDQQEYGIYEFLLLRIDDEGEQVFGHNDIELLPDDTMYVNFLEWDGEGSSLYIDYDYESDGSIDDSVELEDEADFYDDFYDF
;
A
#
# COMPACT_ATOMS: atom_id res chain seq x y z
N MET A 1 26.81 -30.99 -2.38
CA MET A 1 27.98 -31.89 -2.47
C MET A 1 29.25 -31.02 -2.51
N ASN A 2 30.04 -30.97 -1.42
CA ASN A 2 31.41 -30.42 -1.27
C ASN A 2 31.75 -28.93 -1.59
N VAL A 3 31.75 -28.09 -0.54
CA VAL A 3 32.84 -27.24 0.00
C VAL A 3 33.98 -26.75 -0.92
N ARG A 4 34.23 -25.41 -0.94
CA ARG A 4 35.54 -24.65 -0.84
C ARG A 4 35.43 -23.31 -1.59
N ARG A 5 36.04 -22.17 -1.24
CA ARG A 5 36.93 -21.71 -0.15
C ARG A 5 37.19 -20.21 -0.32
N LEU A 6 37.12 -19.49 0.80
CA LEU A 6 37.73 -18.19 1.13
C LEU A 6 39.21 -18.04 0.68
N ILE A 7 39.57 -16.88 0.07
CA ILE A 7 40.94 -16.31 0.09
C ILE A 7 40.87 -14.78 0.21
N ILE A 8 41.31 -14.29 1.38
CA ILE A 8 41.66 -12.89 1.68
C ILE A 8 43.07 -12.60 1.13
N THR A 9 43.29 -11.44 0.49
CA THR A 9 44.63 -10.84 0.35
C THR A 9 44.56 -9.31 0.49
N ILE A 10 45.13 -8.83 1.60
CA ILE A 10 45.42 -7.42 1.90
C ILE A 10 46.65 -6.97 1.10
N LEU A 11 46.60 -5.81 0.43
CA LEU A 11 47.80 -5.07 0.06
C LEU A 11 47.61 -3.54 0.08
N LEU A 12 48.31 -2.93 1.03
CA LEU A 12 48.55 -1.50 1.22
C LEU A 12 49.45 -0.94 0.09
N LEU A 13 49.14 0.25 -0.45
CA LEU A 13 50.16 1.23 -0.89
C LEU A 13 49.59 2.65 -1.10
N MET A 14 50.14 3.61 -0.35
CA MET A 14 49.97 5.05 -0.50
C MET A 14 50.69 5.61 -1.74
N SER A 15 50.16 6.65 -2.41
CA SER A 15 50.80 7.99 -2.47
C SER A 15 50.13 9.03 -3.41
N LEU A 16 49.86 10.21 -2.82
CA LEU A 16 49.88 11.60 -3.32
C LEU A 16 49.87 11.94 -4.83
N SER A 17 48.95 12.85 -5.24
CA SER A 17 49.18 14.28 -5.63
C SER A 17 48.02 14.81 -6.50
N ALA A 18 47.22 15.77 -6.04
CA ALA A 18 47.32 17.23 -6.21
C ALA A 18 46.84 17.83 -7.57
N SER A 19 45.81 18.69 -7.44
CA SER A 19 45.52 19.97 -8.15
C SER A 19 44.97 20.00 -9.59
N ALA A 20 43.74 20.53 -9.75
CA ALA A 20 43.39 21.85 -10.35
C ALA A 20 41.86 21.97 -10.57
N CYS A 21 41.12 22.86 -9.90
CA CYS A 21 40.60 24.14 -10.41
C CYS A 21 40.26 24.19 -11.92
N SER A 22 38.98 24.33 -12.30
CA SER A 22 38.39 25.63 -12.73
C SER A 22 36.98 25.52 -13.33
N SER A 23 36.00 26.15 -12.68
CA SER A 23 35.05 27.15 -13.24
C SER A 23 34.30 26.86 -14.55
N SER A 24 32.96 26.98 -14.54
CA SER A 24 32.27 28.26 -14.82
C SER A 24 30.75 28.13 -14.80
N GLU A 25 30.11 28.82 -13.84
CA GLU A 25 28.77 29.39 -14.01
C GLU A 25 28.81 30.49 -15.07
N VAL A 26 27.81 30.58 -15.94
CA VAL A 26 27.16 31.85 -16.35
C VAL A 26 25.71 31.57 -16.73
N ALA A 27 24.80 32.18 -15.96
CA ALA A 27 23.36 32.28 -16.16
C ALA A 27 22.95 33.37 -17.18
N GLN A 28 21.63 33.49 -17.36
CA GLN A 28 20.82 34.60 -17.91
C GLN A 28 20.49 34.51 -19.42
N GLU A 29 19.26 34.77 -19.90
CA GLU A 29 18.19 35.67 -19.41
C GLU A 29 16.89 35.47 -20.27
N LEU A 30 15.72 35.80 -19.69
CA LEU A 30 14.49 36.39 -20.31
C LEU A 30 13.62 35.50 -21.25
N ASP A 31 12.30 35.58 -21.30
CA ASP A 31 11.37 36.68 -21.01
C ASP A 31 9.90 36.20 -20.84
N THR A 32 9.05 37.14 -20.41
CA THR A 32 7.67 37.00 -19.92
C THR A 32 6.60 37.33 -20.98
N GLU A 33 5.32 37.00 -20.71
CA GLU A 33 4.03 37.51 -21.27
C GLU A 33 3.16 36.38 -21.93
N ARG A 34 1.83 36.20 -21.75
CA ARG A 34 0.74 37.04 -21.20
C ARG A 34 -0.65 36.36 -21.32
N ALA A 35 -1.39 36.37 -20.22
CA ALA A 35 -2.83 36.60 -19.98
C ALA A 35 -3.95 36.34 -21.03
N SER A 36 -4.96 35.58 -20.54
CA SER A 36 -6.42 35.88 -20.44
C SER A 36 -7.40 35.60 -21.58
N GLY A 37 -8.57 35.04 -21.22
CA GLY A 37 -9.81 35.06 -22.02
C GLY A 37 -10.90 34.10 -21.56
N ALA A 38 -11.87 34.59 -20.79
CA ALA A 38 -13.08 33.90 -20.35
C ALA A 38 -14.19 33.85 -21.43
N ALA A 39 -15.11 32.88 -21.35
CA ALA A 39 -16.57 33.12 -21.47
C ALA A 39 -17.39 31.83 -21.29
N SER A 40 -18.40 31.92 -20.43
CA SER A 40 -19.51 31.00 -20.22
C SER A 40 -20.60 31.20 -21.28
N GLU A 41 -21.33 30.13 -21.62
CA GLU A 41 -22.71 30.23 -22.11
C GLU A 41 -23.55 29.06 -21.59
N SER A 42 -24.77 29.39 -21.16
CA SER A 42 -25.81 28.51 -20.63
C SER A 42 -26.97 28.50 -21.62
N ALA A 43 -27.62 27.34 -21.81
CA ALA A 43 -28.92 27.27 -22.47
C ALA A 43 -29.75 26.08 -21.95
N ASP A 44 -30.76 26.46 -21.19
CA ASP A 44 -31.98 25.74 -20.81
C ASP A 44 -32.81 25.33 -22.05
N THR A 45 -33.48 24.17 -22.02
CA THR A 45 -34.93 24.07 -22.30
C THR A 45 -35.48 22.65 -22.15
N SER A 46 -36.49 22.56 -21.30
CA SER A 46 -37.45 21.47 -21.07
C SER A 46 -38.32 21.08 -22.28
N ALA A 47 -38.69 19.80 -22.37
CA ALA A 47 -40.08 19.26 -22.31
C ALA A 47 -40.31 18.07 -23.26
N ASP A 48 -40.77 16.92 -22.72
CA ASP A 48 -42.10 16.36 -23.02
C ASP A 48 -42.31 15.01 -22.29
N VAL A 49 -43.49 14.84 -21.67
CA VAL A 49 -43.96 13.63 -20.99
C VAL A 49 -45.29 13.20 -21.64
N GLU A 50 -45.42 11.91 -22.00
CA GLU A 50 -46.70 11.21 -22.19
C GLU A 50 -46.64 9.80 -21.55
N PRO A 51 -47.79 9.19 -21.17
CA PRO A 51 -47.87 8.24 -20.04
C PRO A 51 -48.09 6.75 -20.38
N ALA A 52 -47.55 5.91 -19.49
CA ALA A 52 -47.91 4.57 -18.98
C ALA A 52 -48.76 3.58 -19.82
N ASP A 53 -48.22 2.35 -20.02
CA ASP A 53 -48.91 1.11 -19.62
C ASP A 53 -47.96 -0.11 -19.57
N GLU A 54 -48.34 -1.09 -18.75
CA GLU A 54 -47.75 -2.42 -18.46
C GLU A 54 -46.62 -2.49 -17.41
N ALA A 55 -47.00 -2.94 -16.20
CA ALA A 55 -46.10 -3.36 -15.14
C ALA A 55 -45.52 -4.75 -15.47
N PRO A 56 -44.18 -4.91 -15.55
CA PRO A 56 -43.52 -6.21 -15.42
C PRO A 56 -43.29 -6.53 -13.94
N GLU A 57 -43.05 -7.82 -13.70
CA GLU A 57 -42.89 -8.47 -12.42
C GLU A 57 -41.80 -7.85 -11.52
N LEU A 58 -41.95 -8.06 -10.21
CA LEU A 58 -41.06 -7.57 -9.15
C LEU A 58 -39.60 -7.99 -9.41
N VAL A 59 -38.83 -7.08 -9.99
CA VAL A 59 -37.36 -7.05 -9.91
C VAL A 59 -37.01 -6.50 -8.53
N ASN A 60 -36.12 -7.20 -7.84
CA ASN A 60 -35.60 -6.83 -6.52
C ASN A 60 -34.74 -5.55 -6.70
N PRO A 61 -35.06 -4.40 -6.07
CA PRO A 61 -34.50 -3.10 -6.47
C PRO A 61 -33.35 -2.61 -5.56
N THR A 62 -32.58 -3.50 -4.94
CA THR A 62 -31.38 -3.11 -4.20
C THR A 62 -30.20 -3.33 -5.13
N GLY A 63 -29.73 -2.26 -5.80
CA GLY A 63 -28.64 -2.28 -6.77
C GLY A 63 -27.28 -2.75 -6.23
N SER A 64 -27.23 -3.26 -5.01
CA SER A 64 -26.04 -3.74 -4.34
C SER A 64 -25.51 -5.05 -4.91
N ILE A 65 -24.23 -5.08 -5.26
CA ILE A 65 -23.53 -6.33 -5.58
C ILE A 65 -23.51 -7.23 -4.33
N PRO A 66 -23.99 -8.48 -4.42
CA PRO A 66 -23.90 -9.41 -3.31
C PRO A 66 -22.45 -9.64 -2.88
N ILE A 67 -22.17 -9.60 -1.57
CA ILE A 67 -20.80 -9.81 -1.03
C ILE A 67 -20.19 -11.14 -1.50
N GLN A 68 -21.03 -12.16 -1.72
CA GLN A 68 -20.63 -13.48 -2.23
C GLN A 68 -19.98 -13.43 -3.62
N CYS A 69 -20.21 -12.37 -4.41
CA CYS A 69 -19.53 -12.17 -5.68
C CYS A 69 -18.04 -11.89 -5.50
N PHE A 70 -17.58 -11.49 -4.31
CA PHE A 70 -16.16 -11.25 -4.04
C PHE A 70 -15.48 -12.47 -3.38
N ALA A 71 -16.18 -13.60 -3.24
CA ALA A 71 -15.65 -14.79 -2.56
C ALA A 71 -14.51 -15.49 -3.31
N SER A 72 -14.43 -15.32 -4.63
CA SER A 72 -13.33 -15.78 -5.48
C SER A 72 -13.41 -15.12 -6.86
N ASP A 73 -12.35 -15.23 -7.65
CA ASP A 73 -12.36 -14.79 -9.06
C ASP A 73 -13.46 -15.52 -9.86
N GLU A 74 -13.66 -16.82 -9.58
CA GLU A 74 -14.72 -17.62 -10.19
C GLU A 74 -16.10 -17.07 -9.82
N ASP A 75 -16.32 -16.72 -8.55
CA ASP A 75 -17.60 -16.16 -8.10
C ASP A 75 -17.84 -14.76 -8.66
N PHE A 76 -16.79 -13.94 -8.78
CA PHE A 76 -16.87 -12.59 -9.35
C PHE A 76 -17.24 -12.65 -10.82
N ALA A 77 -16.49 -13.43 -11.61
CA ALA A 77 -16.77 -13.65 -13.03
C ALA A 77 -18.13 -14.33 -13.25
N SER A 78 -18.50 -15.27 -12.38
CA SER A 78 -19.81 -15.92 -12.41
C SER A 78 -20.95 -14.96 -12.11
N CYS A 79 -20.79 -14.03 -11.16
CA CYS A 79 -21.80 -13.01 -10.88
C CYS A 79 -22.03 -12.09 -12.09
N ASP A 80 -20.95 -11.72 -12.78
CA ASP A 80 -20.99 -10.96 -14.03
C ASP A 80 -21.74 -11.74 -15.12
N GLU A 81 -21.30 -12.97 -15.44
CA GLU A 81 -21.92 -13.81 -16.48
C GLU A 81 -23.38 -14.18 -16.20
N GLN A 82 -23.75 -14.33 -14.92
CA GLN A 82 -25.12 -14.67 -14.52
C GLN A 82 -26.07 -13.47 -14.56
N GLY A 83 -25.57 -12.26 -14.87
CA GLY A 83 -26.34 -11.02 -14.82
C GLY A 83 -26.79 -10.68 -13.41
N LEU A 84 -26.02 -11.12 -12.40
CA LEU A 84 -26.20 -10.73 -11.01
C LEU A 84 -25.48 -9.40 -10.70
N LEU A 85 -24.54 -9.01 -11.56
CA LEU A 85 -24.03 -7.65 -11.68
C LEU A 85 -24.81 -6.95 -12.81
N PRO A 86 -25.57 -5.89 -12.55
CA PRO A 86 -26.20 -5.11 -13.61
C PRO A 86 -25.15 -4.43 -14.49
N ASP A 87 -25.28 -4.44 -15.83
CA ASP A 87 -24.40 -3.68 -16.75
C ASP A 87 -24.35 -2.17 -16.38
N GLU A 88 -25.43 -1.66 -15.78
CA GLU A 88 -25.55 -0.28 -15.28
C GLU A 88 -24.81 -0.02 -13.97
N CYS A 89 -24.26 -1.06 -13.33
CA CYS A 89 -23.38 -0.92 -12.18
C CYS A 89 -21.92 -0.73 -12.55
N PHE A 90 -21.62 -0.80 -13.85
CA PHE A 90 -20.34 -0.46 -14.41
C PHE A 90 -20.51 0.76 -15.31
N ASP A 91 -19.61 1.75 -15.21
CA ASP A 91 -19.59 2.84 -16.17
C ASP A 91 -18.95 2.44 -17.51
N ASP A 92 -18.89 3.39 -18.45
CA ASP A 92 -18.29 3.17 -19.77
C ASP A 92 -16.77 2.83 -19.70
N GLU A 93 -16.16 3.01 -18.53
CA GLU A 93 -14.75 2.73 -18.20
C GLU A 93 -14.61 1.45 -17.34
N GLY A 94 -15.72 0.77 -17.03
CA GLY A 94 -15.76 -0.50 -16.30
C GLY A 94 -15.73 -0.36 -14.78
N PHE A 95 -15.82 0.85 -14.23
CA PHE A 95 -15.79 1.09 -12.79
C PHE A 95 -17.13 0.83 -12.13
N LEU A 96 -17.09 0.33 -10.89
CA LEU A 96 -18.29 0.15 -10.10
C LEU A 96 -18.93 1.50 -9.73
N LEU A 97 -20.20 1.70 -10.06
CA LEU A 97 -20.94 2.89 -9.65
C LEU A 97 -21.28 2.85 -8.15
N ASP A 98 -21.15 3.98 -7.45
CA ASP A 98 -21.43 4.12 -6.01
C ASP A 98 -22.85 3.65 -5.62
N GLU A 99 -23.82 3.75 -6.53
CA GLU A 99 -25.20 3.30 -6.32
C GLU A 99 -25.36 1.77 -6.30
N CYS A 100 -24.30 1.05 -6.70
CA CYS A 100 -24.23 -0.40 -6.74
C CYS A 100 -23.42 -1.04 -5.61
N LEU A 101 -22.96 -0.23 -4.67
CA LEU A 101 -22.33 -0.70 -3.45
C LEU A 101 -23.38 -1.30 -2.50
N PRO A 102 -23.00 -2.30 -1.68
CA PRO A 102 -23.89 -2.93 -0.72
C PRO A 102 -24.60 -1.91 0.18
N SER A 103 -25.93 -1.88 0.10
CA SER A 103 -26.80 -1.32 1.11
C SER A 103 -27.80 -2.39 1.57
N GLU A 104 -28.07 -2.36 2.87
CA GLU A 104 -28.80 -3.34 3.66
C GLU A 104 -30.12 -3.79 2.99
N GLU A 105 -30.32 -5.12 2.82
CA GLU A 105 -31.54 -5.81 3.25
C GLU A 105 -31.54 -7.33 2.99
N SER A 106 -31.90 -8.08 4.04
CA SER A 106 -32.64 -9.37 4.06
C SER A 106 -31.94 -10.73 4.30
N SER A 107 -31.76 -11.03 5.61
CA SER A 107 -32.33 -12.17 6.37
C SER A 107 -31.96 -13.66 6.11
N ALA A 108 -31.25 -14.24 7.10
CA ALA A 108 -31.58 -15.38 7.99
C ALA A 108 -31.97 -16.79 7.47
N ASP A 109 -31.21 -17.83 7.88
CA ASP A 109 -31.71 -18.96 8.72
C ASP A 109 -30.61 -19.96 9.20
N THR A 110 -30.50 -20.05 10.54
CA THR A 110 -29.87 -21.00 11.50
C THR A 110 -29.17 -22.33 11.10
N ALA A 111 -28.05 -22.63 11.78
CA ALA A 111 -27.77 -23.91 12.49
C ALA A 111 -26.56 -23.82 13.46
N SER A 112 -26.58 -24.62 14.53
CA SER A 112 -25.81 -24.48 15.78
C SER A 112 -24.65 -25.47 16.01
N ALA A 113 -23.77 -25.10 16.97
CA ALA A 113 -22.95 -25.91 17.92
C ALA A 113 -21.44 -26.03 17.57
N SER A 114 -20.45 -25.96 18.48
CA SER A 114 -20.42 -26.20 19.94
C SER A 114 -19.16 -25.59 20.61
N THR A 115 -19.33 -25.00 21.80
CA THR A 115 -18.29 -24.41 22.66
C THR A 115 -17.60 -25.40 23.62
N GLN A 116 -16.28 -25.26 23.79
CA GLN A 116 -15.50 -25.79 24.93
C GLN A 116 -14.87 -24.60 25.66
N GLY A 117 -15.44 -24.23 26.81
CA GLY A 117 -15.07 -23.04 27.56
C GLY A 117 -13.92 -23.23 28.55
N THR A 118 -13.13 -22.16 28.69
CA THR A 118 -12.24 -21.86 29.83
C THR A 118 -12.93 -20.74 30.66
N PRO A 119 -12.77 -20.65 31.99
CA PRO A 119 -13.68 -19.85 32.82
C PRO A 119 -13.54 -18.34 32.61
N LEU A 120 -14.67 -17.70 32.29
CA LEU A 120 -14.90 -16.26 32.23
C LEU A 120 -14.37 -15.56 33.48
N GLN A 121 -13.42 -14.65 33.30
CA GLN A 121 -13.06 -13.62 34.29
C GLN A 121 -14.27 -12.68 34.42
N ASP A 122 -14.65 -12.26 35.64
CA ASP A 122 -15.82 -11.39 35.89
C ASP A 122 -15.82 -10.21 34.89
N SER A 123 -16.72 -10.26 33.90
CA SER A 123 -16.80 -9.24 32.86
C SER A 123 -17.24 -7.93 33.49
N VAL A 124 -16.37 -6.91 33.45
CA VAL A 124 -16.77 -5.53 33.73
C VAL A 124 -17.82 -5.18 32.67
N VAL A 125 -19.02 -4.79 33.08
CA VAL A 125 -20.09 -4.40 32.15
C VAL A 125 -20.39 -2.92 32.31
N PRO A 126 -20.78 -2.22 31.23
CA PRO A 126 -21.21 -0.83 31.31
C PRO A 126 -22.28 -0.62 32.39
N GLY A 127 -22.14 0.45 33.16
CA GLY A 127 -23.15 0.86 34.13
C GLY A 127 -24.46 1.27 33.46
N VAL A 128 -25.53 1.34 34.25
CA VAL A 128 -26.88 1.71 33.76
C VAL A 128 -26.98 3.13 33.22
N ASP A 129 -26.04 4.00 33.60
CA ASP A 129 -25.97 5.41 33.17
C ASP A 129 -24.95 5.60 32.03
N ALA A 130 -24.35 4.52 31.50
CA ALA A 130 -23.46 4.57 30.35
C ALA A 130 -24.23 4.92 29.08
N VAL A 131 -23.62 5.74 28.22
CA VAL A 131 -24.07 5.91 26.83
C VAL A 131 -23.43 4.77 26.03
N SER A 132 -24.23 3.88 25.46
CA SER A 132 -23.76 2.60 24.92
C SER A 132 -24.51 2.26 23.64
N LEU A 133 -23.81 1.64 22.69
CA LEU A 133 -24.43 1.02 21.53
C LEU A 133 -25.21 -0.25 21.90
N ALA A 134 -24.93 -0.87 23.05
CA ALA A 134 -25.37 -2.23 23.41
C ALA A 134 -24.65 -3.37 22.65
N PHE A 135 -23.55 -3.08 21.97
CA PHE A 135 -22.56 -4.06 21.50
C PHE A 135 -22.13 -4.97 22.67
N ASP A 136 -22.19 -6.28 22.44
CA ASP A 136 -21.76 -7.32 23.36
C ASP A 136 -20.50 -8.02 22.81
N PRO A 137 -19.31 -7.84 23.43
CA PRO A 137 -18.09 -8.53 23.00
C PRO A 137 -18.20 -10.06 22.94
N PHE A 138 -19.17 -10.69 23.61
CA PHE A 138 -19.38 -12.14 23.51
C PHE A 138 -20.18 -12.57 22.28
N VAL A 139 -20.80 -11.63 21.57
CA VAL A 139 -21.68 -11.88 20.41
C VAL A 139 -21.14 -11.18 19.15
N ASP A 140 -20.82 -9.90 19.30
CA ASP A 140 -20.59 -8.97 18.18
C ASP A 140 -19.11 -8.82 17.81
N SER A 141 -18.21 -9.44 18.59
CA SER A 141 -16.77 -9.43 18.33
C SER A 141 -16.26 -10.76 17.80
N PHE A 142 -15.12 -10.76 17.09
CA PHE A 142 -14.52 -12.00 16.62
C PHE A 142 -14.10 -12.91 17.80
N GLY A 143 -14.33 -14.21 17.64
CA GLY A 143 -13.96 -15.23 18.63
C GLY A 143 -12.49 -15.65 18.60
N PHE A 144 -11.68 -15.07 17.70
CA PHE A 144 -10.26 -15.34 17.53
C PHE A 144 -9.45 -14.05 17.73
N PHE A 145 -8.16 -14.23 17.99
CA PHE A 145 -7.23 -13.13 18.23
C PHE A 145 -6.83 -12.44 16.92
N ASN A 146 -6.39 -11.19 17.02
CA ASN A 146 -5.57 -10.57 15.99
C ASN A 146 -4.40 -11.48 15.56
N TYR A 147 -4.00 -11.39 14.31
CA TYR A 147 -3.03 -12.28 13.69
C TYR A 147 -2.18 -11.51 12.67
N GLY A 148 -0.97 -11.99 12.40
CA GLY A 148 -0.02 -11.44 11.43
C GLY A 148 1.07 -12.47 11.10
N GLY A 149 1.51 -12.51 9.84
CA GLY A 149 2.61 -13.38 9.38
C GLY A 149 2.34 -14.90 9.46
N GLU A 150 1.08 -15.33 9.59
CA GLU A 150 0.73 -16.75 9.67
C GLU A 150 0.71 -17.41 8.29
N GLU A 151 1.44 -18.54 8.12
CA GLU A 151 1.40 -19.33 6.89
C GLU A 151 -0.03 -19.80 6.54
N GLY A 152 -0.44 -19.61 5.29
CA GLY A 152 -1.72 -20.08 4.75
C GLY A 152 -2.91 -19.17 5.05
N VAL A 153 -2.68 -17.96 5.56
CA VAL A 153 -3.66 -16.87 5.57
C VAL A 153 -3.61 -16.15 4.22
N VAL A 154 -4.77 -15.85 3.65
CA VAL A 154 -4.89 -15.11 2.39
C VAL A 154 -5.30 -13.66 2.69
N ASN A 155 -4.44 -12.71 2.30
CA ASN A 155 -4.68 -11.26 2.46
C ASN A 155 -5.37 -10.69 1.20
N LEU A 156 -4.98 -9.52 0.70
CA LEU A 156 -5.56 -8.99 -0.54
C LEU A 156 -5.23 -9.87 -1.74
N THR A 157 -6.19 -9.97 -2.65
CA THR A 157 -6.04 -10.51 -4.00
C THR A 157 -6.46 -9.45 -5.03
N PRO A 158 -6.23 -9.66 -6.35
CA PRO A 158 -6.73 -8.76 -7.38
C PRO A 158 -8.23 -8.44 -7.29
N VAL A 159 -9.06 -9.35 -6.76
CA VAL A 159 -10.49 -9.10 -6.56
C VAL A 159 -10.76 -8.01 -5.52
N GLU A 160 -10.01 -7.99 -4.41
CA GLU A 160 -10.15 -6.92 -3.41
C GLU A 160 -9.68 -5.58 -3.96
N MET A 161 -8.61 -5.58 -4.74
CA MET A 161 -8.08 -4.38 -5.41
C MET A 161 -9.11 -3.81 -6.39
N GLN A 162 -9.69 -4.65 -7.23
CA GLN A 162 -10.75 -4.27 -8.17
C GLN A 162 -12.01 -3.79 -7.45
N ARG A 163 -12.40 -4.42 -6.33
CA ARG A 163 -13.51 -3.94 -5.49
C ARG A 163 -13.23 -2.57 -4.89
N MET A 164 -11.98 -2.34 -4.45
CA MET A 164 -11.59 -1.13 -3.72
C MET A 164 -11.52 0.09 -4.63
N PHE A 165 -10.92 -0.07 -5.81
CA PHE A 165 -10.56 1.02 -6.71
C PHE A 165 -11.31 1.00 -8.05
N GLY A 166 -12.00 -0.10 -8.36
CA GLY A 166 -12.66 -0.34 -9.65
C GLY A 166 -11.76 -0.97 -10.71
N SER A 167 -12.21 -0.98 -11.97
CA SER A 167 -11.58 -1.72 -13.08
C SER A 167 -10.21 -1.20 -13.51
N ASP A 168 -9.92 0.08 -13.32
CA ASP A 168 -8.68 0.68 -13.83
C ASP A 168 -7.40 0.18 -13.15
N VAL A 169 -7.54 -0.55 -12.03
CA VAL A 169 -6.39 -1.26 -11.44
C VAL A 169 -6.05 -2.54 -12.19
N CYS A 170 -6.88 -2.96 -13.15
CA CYS A 170 -6.67 -4.12 -13.99
C CYS A 170 -6.09 -3.69 -15.34
N ALA A 171 -4.91 -4.22 -15.68
CA ALA A 171 -4.32 -4.15 -17.01
C ALA A 171 -5.11 -5.02 -18.01
N ASN A 172 -5.60 -6.17 -17.55
CA ASN A 172 -6.41 -7.10 -18.33
C ASN A 172 -7.60 -7.62 -17.50
N VAL A 173 -8.75 -7.84 -18.16
CA VAL A 173 -9.96 -8.40 -17.54
C VAL A 173 -10.48 -9.66 -18.23
N ALA A 174 -9.75 -10.20 -19.22
CA ALA A 174 -10.21 -11.29 -20.08
C ALA A 174 -10.41 -12.61 -19.31
N ASN A 175 -9.65 -12.84 -18.25
CA ASN A 175 -9.73 -14.04 -17.40
C ASN A 175 -9.72 -13.68 -15.90
N GLY A 176 -10.44 -12.63 -15.51
CA GLY A 176 -10.31 -11.99 -14.20
C GLY A 176 -9.36 -10.80 -14.26
N CYS A 177 -9.23 -10.08 -13.14
CA CYS A 177 -8.39 -8.89 -13.05
C CYS A 177 -6.91 -9.28 -12.97
N THR A 178 -6.15 -9.07 -14.05
CA THR A 178 -4.69 -8.97 -13.97
C THR A 178 -4.35 -7.54 -13.60
N LEU A 179 -3.75 -7.33 -12.43
CA LEU A 179 -3.42 -5.99 -11.95
C LEU A 179 -2.38 -5.30 -12.82
N THR A 180 -2.49 -3.97 -12.95
CA THR A 180 -1.42 -3.13 -13.46
C THR A 180 -0.17 -3.29 -12.57
N PRO A 181 1.06 -3.11 -13.10
CA PRO A 181 2.29 -3.26 -12.32
C PRO A 181 2.30 -2.46 -11.01
N PRO A 182 1.98 -1.15 -10.99
CA PRO A 182 2.01 -0.41 -9.72
C PRO A 182 0.86 -0.78 -8.77
N ALA A 183 -0.30 -1.24 -9.29
CA ALA A 183 -1.38 -1.75 -8.45
C ALA A 183 -1.00 -3.09 -7.77
N ARG A 184 -0.34 -3.98 -8.52
CA ARG A 184 0.21 -5.23 -8.00
C ARG A 184 1.23 -4.95 -6.91
N GLN A 185 2.17 -4.05 -7.16
CA GLN A 185 3.18 -3.71 -6.17
C GLN A 185 2.58 -3.07 -4.91
N TRP A 186 1.59 -2.19 -5.06
CA TRP A 186 0.92 -1.64 -3.89
C TRP A 186 0.15 -2.69 -3.08
N MET A 187 -0.50 -3.66 -3.75
CA MET A 187 -1.14 -4.79 -3.09
C MET A 187 -0.12 -5.63 -2.30
N MET A 188 1.07 -5.88 -2.88
CA MET A 188 2.16 -6.61 -2.24
C MET A 188 2.66 -5.88 -0.99
N GLN A 189 2.97 -4.58 -1.09
CA GLN A 189 3.38 -3.77 0.07
C GLN A 189 2.33 -3.79 1.19
N MET A 190 1.04 -3.70 0.85
CA MET A 190 -0.03 -3.77 1.85
C MET A 190 -0.15 -5.15 2.49
N ASN A 191 0.04 -6.21 1.70
CA ASN A 191 0.02 -7.59 2.19
C ASN A 191 1.19 -7.89 3.13
N GLU A 192 2.39 -7.42 2.80
CA GLU A 192 3.57 -7.54 3.65
C GLU A 192 3.39 -6.73 4.95
N ALA A 193 2.93 -5.49 4.84
CA ALA A 193 2.61 -4.65 5.99
C ALA A 193 1.59 -5.29 6.96
N MET A 194 0.65 -6.10 6.46
CA MET A 194 -0.30 -6.85 7.28
C MET A 194 0.32 -8.00 8.09
N ALA A 195 1.59 -8.37 7.84
CA ALA A 195 2.35 -9.23 8.74
C ALA A 195 2.46 -8.62 10.15
N GLY A 196 2.44 -7.28 10.26
CA GLY A 196 2.35 -6.53 11.52
C GLY A 196 0.98 -6.57 12.21
N GLY A 197 -0.01 -7.27 11.65
CA GLY A 197 -1.27 -7.58 12.31
C GLY A 197 -2.51 -6.93 11.71
N HIS A 198 -3.65 -7.61 11.81
CA HIS A 198 -4.92 -7.27 11.18
C HIS A 198 -5.91 -6.44 12.03
N CYS A 199 -5.43 -5.79 13.10
CA CYS A 199 -6.27 -5.15 14.11
C CYS A 199 -7.29 -4.13 13.55
N GLU A 200 -6.89 -3.32 12.56
CA GLU A 200 -7.77 -2.33 11.93
C GLU A 200 -8.92 -3.00 11.20
N GLY A 201 -8.63 -3.98 10.35
CA GLY A 201 -9.64 -4.75 9.61
C GLY A 201 -10.63 -5.43 10.55
N MET A 202 -10.14 -6.01 11.65
CA MET A 202 -11.02 -6.61 12.66
C MET A 202 -11.89 -5.59 13.39
N ALA A 203 -11.35 -4.42 13.73
CA ALA A 203 -12.12 -3.35 14.38
C ALA A 203 -13.23 -2.81 13.48
N VAL A 204 -12.90 -2.53 12.22
CA VAL A 204 -13.86 -2.05 11.21
C VAL A 204 -14.92 -3.12 10.92
N LEU A 205 -14.51 -4.33 10.57
CA LEU A 205 -15.45 -5.39 10.16
C LEU A 205 -16.39 -5.81 11.29
N SER A 206 -15.92 -5.86 12.55
CA SER A 206 -16.82 -6.13 13.69
C SER A 206 -17.88 -5.04 13.87
N SER A 207 -17.53 -3.78 13.59
CA SER A 207 -18.49 -2.67 13.59
C SER A 207 -19.50 -2.82 12.46
N LEU A 208 -19.05 -3.19 11.25
CA LEU A 208 -19.94 -3.40 10.10
C LEU A 208 -20.95 -4.54 10.33
N PHE A 209 -20.54 -5.62 10.99
CA PHE A 209 -21.48 -6.66 11.42
C PHE A 209 -22.47 -6.17 12.48
N TYR A 210 -22.02 -5.34 13.43
CA TYR A 210 -22.87 -4.81 14.49
C TYR A 210 -23.95 -3.85 13.97
N PHE A 211 -23.59 -3.00 13.00
CA PHE A 211 -24.47 -2.04 12.37
C PHE A 211 -25.19 -2.61 11.14
N ASP A 212 -25.32 -3.94 11.04
CA ASP A 212 -26.05 -4.66 9.99
C ASP A 212 -25.65 -4.34 8.52
N GLN A 213 -24.47 -3.73 8.31
CA GLN A 213 -23.93 -3.45 6.97
C GLN A 213 -23.41 -4.71 6.27
N LEU A 214 -22.96 -5.69 7.04
CA LEU A 214 -22.56 -7.01 6.57
C LEU A 214 -23.19 -8.08 7.48
N SER A 215 -23.39 -9.30 6.98
CA SER A 215 -23.91 -10.40 7.79
C SER A 215 -22.82 -11.41 8.16
N PRO A 216 -22.68 -11.79 9.45
CA PRO A 216 -21.86 -12.93 9.84
C PRO A 216 -22.20 -14.23 9.09
N ASN A 217 -23.45 -14.37 8.61
CA ASN A 217 -23.91 -15.55 7.89
C ASN A 217 -23.17 -15.75 6.57
N ASP A 218 -22.77 -14.65 5.92
CA ASP A 218 -21.99 -14.66 4.69
C ASP A 218 -20.62 -15.32 4.88
N PHE A 219 -20.15 -15.34 6.13
CA PHE A 219 -18.88 -15.91 6.56
C PHE A 219 -19.06 -17.21 7.37
N GLY A 220 -20.25 -17.79 7.37
CA GLY A 220 -20.52 -19.14 7.91
C GLY A 220 -20.97 -19.22 9.36
N ALA A 221 -21.40 -18.12 10.00
CA ALA A 221 -21.94 -18.15 11.36
C ALA A 221 -23.12 -17.20 11.58
N ASN A 222 -23.96 -17.43 12.60
CA ASN A 222 -25.11 -16.54 12.85
C ASN A 222 -24.73 -15.27 13.62
N ILE A 223 -23.58 -15.26 14.28
CA ILE A 223 -23.07 -14.16 15.11
C ILE A 223 -21.56 -14.06 14.90
N THR A 224 -20.99 -12.86 15.05
CA THR A 224 -19.57 -12.56 14.78
C THR A 224 -18.63 -13.45 15.59
N SER A 225 -18.96 -13.72 16.86
CA SER A 225 -18.12 -14.52 17.76
C SER A 225 -18.01 -16.00 17.39
N GLU A 226 -18.87 -16.49 16.51
CA GLU A 226 -18.87 -17.87 16.03
C GLU A 226 -18.29 -18.04 14.62
N ILE A 227 -17.89 -16.96 13.95
CA ILE A 227 -17.31 -17.04 12.59
C ILE A 227 -16.00 -17.84 12.66
N PRO A 228 -15.84 -18.92 11.85
CA PRO A 228 -14.61 -19.68 11.79
C PRO A 228 -13.53 -18.90 11.05
N PHE A 229 -12.34 -18.79 11.64
CA PHE A 229 -11.16 -18.20 10.98
C PHE A 229 -10.44 -19.20 10.06
N GLN A 230 -10.11 -20.37 10.60
CA GLN A 230 -9.29 -21.36 9.90
C GLN A 230 -10.02 -21.97 8.69
N GLY A 231 -9.41 -21.84 7.51
CA GLY A 231 -9.97 -22.30 6.23
C GLY A 231 -11.10 -21.41 5.69
N ASN A 232 -11.21 -20.17 6.17
CA ASN A 232 -12.18 -19.20 5.71
C ASN A 232 -11.47 -18.04 4.97
N GLU A 233 -10.92 -18.35 3.80
CA GLU A 233 -10.16 -17.39 2.97
C GLU A 233 -10.99 -16.15 2.64
N PHE A 234 -12.30 -16.31 2.44
CA PHE A 234 -13.19 -15.18 2.21
C PHE A 234 -13.24 -14.19 3.38
N LEU A 235 -13.30 -14.70 4.62
CA LEU A 235 -13.20 -13.83 5.81
C LEU A 235 -11.82 -13.18 5.93
N GLN A 236 -10.75 -13.91 5.65
CA GLN A 236 -9.37 -13.39 5.74
C GLN A 236 -9.19 -12.22 4.78
N ARG A 237 -9.59 -12.40 3.52
CA ARG A 237 -9.63 -11.36 2.47
C ARG A 237 -10.51 -10.17 2.86
N GLU A 238 -11.68 -10.40 3.45
CA GLU A 238 -12.54 -9.31 3.91
C GLU A 238 -11.89 -8.50 5.05
N ILE A 239 -11.22 -9.16 6.01
CA ILE A 239 -10.47 -8.48 7.06
C ILE A 239 -9.33 -7.64 6.45
N ALA A 240 -8.60 -8.20 5.48
CA ALA A 240 -7.53 -7.51 4.77
C ALA A 240 -8.05 -6.27 4.01
N TYR A 241 -9.16 -6.41 3.27
CA TYR A 241 -9.83 -5.29 2.59
C TYR A 241 -10.10 -4.13 3.54
N TRP A 242 -10.75 -4.38 4.68
CA TRP A 242 -11.07 -3.34 5.64
C TRP A 242 -9.84 -2.79 6.36
N TRP A 243 -8.80 -3.59 6.54
CA TRP A 243 -7.53 -3.14 7.10
C TRP A 243 -6.87 -2.10 6.19
N VAL A 244 -6.85 -2.35 4.87
CA VAL A 244 -6.16 -1.48 3.89
C VAL A 244 -6.85 -0.13 3.74
N THR A 245 -8.14 -0.01 4.04
CA THR A 245 -8.85 1.28 4.00
C THR A 245 -8.31 2.37 4.94
N GLN A 246 -7.39 2.04 5.86
CA GLN A 246 -6.65 3.04 6.65
C GLN A 246 -5.57 3.78 5.86
N ALA A 247 -5.19 3.24 4.69
CA ALA A 247 -4.18 3.77 3.78
C ALA A 247 -4.79 4.48 2.56
N THR A 248 -6.12 4.53 2.45
CA THR A 248 -6.83 5.05 1.27
C THR A 248 -7.61 6.33 1.56
N ASP A 249 -7.89 7.09 0.49
CA ASP A 249 -8.87 8.18 0.49
C ASP A 249 -10.17 7.69 -0.18
N PRO A 250 -11.37 8.03 0.35
CA PRO A 250 -11.60 8.81 1.56
C PRO A 250 -11.57 7.99 2.86
N GLY A 251 -11.26 6.69 2.83
CA GLY A 251 -11.34 5.77 3.97
C GLY A 251 -10.71 6.29 5.27
N ALA A 252 -9.54 6.92 5.16
CA ALA A 252 -8.78 7.43 6.29
C ALA A 252 -8.86 8.96 6.48
N SER A 253 -9.73 9.64 5.72
CA SER A 253 -9.76 11.12 5.60
C SER A 253 -10.41 11.85 6.78
N LYS A 254 -11.33 11.20 7.50
CA LYS A 254 -12.10 11.80 8.60
C LYS A 254 -11.66 11.25 9.95
N ARG A 255 -10.95 12.09 10.71
CA ARG A 255 -10.35 11.74 12.00
C ARG A 255 -10.71 12.73 13.10
N ILE A 256 -10.76 12.23 14.32
CA ILE A 256 -10.86 13.01 15.56
C ILE A 256 -9.67 12.64 16.42
N ASN A 257 -8.64 13.47 16.42
CA ASN A 257 -7.37 13.25 17.13
C ASN A 257 -6.92 14.49 17.93
N GLU A 258 -7.74 15.55 18.00
CA GLU A 258 -7.34 16.82 18.61
C GLU A 258 -7.18 16.73 20.14
N SER A 259 -7.90 15.80 20.79
CA SER A 259 -7.74 15.55 22.23
C SER A 259 -8.55 14.35 22.74
N PRO A 260 -8.15 13.74 23.89
CA PRO A 260 -8.95 12.72 24.57
C PRO A 260 -10.38 13.16 24.93
N ARG A 261 -10.60 14.45 25.24
CA ARG A 261 -11.93 15.03 25.41
C ARG A 261 -12.79 14.90 24.15
N ALA A 262 -12.23 15.25 23.00
CA ALA A 262 -12.98 15.27 21.76
C ALA A 262 -13.43 13.87 21.36
N VAL A 263 -12.57 12.87 21.63
CA VAL A 263 -12.91 11.45 21.51
C VAL A 263 -14.13 11.09 22.37
N VAL A 264 -14.13 11.46 23.66
CA VAL A 264 -15.29 11.23 24.55
C VAL A 264 -16.57 11.89 24.03
N ASP A 265 -16.48 13.14 23.58
CA ASP A 265 -17.62 13.89 23.06
C ASP A 265 -18.18 13.24 21.78
N ALA A 266 -17.32 12.85 20.86
CA ALA A 266 -17.70 12.19 19.61
C ALA A 266 -18.37 10.83 19.84
N LEU A 267 -17.80 9.99 20.72
CA LEU A 267 -18.38 8.69 21.06
C LEU A 267 -19.75 8.83 21.70
N LYS A 268 -19.95 9.80 22.60
CA LYS A 268 -21.29 10.05 23.17
C LYS A 268 -22.29 10.43 22.09
N VAL A 269 -21.90 11.29 21.14
CA VAL A 269 -22.79 11.71 20.04
C VAL A 269 -23.20 10.53 19.16
N SER A 270 -22.27 9.64 18.79
CA SER A 270 -22.62 8.46 17.98
C SER A 270 -23.44 7.45 18.80
N PHE A 271 -23.05 7.18 20.05
CA PHE A 271 -23.73 6.15 20.87
C PHE A 271 -25.13 6.56 21.32
N GLU A 272 -25.43 7.87 21.44
CA GLU A 272 -26.80 8.36 21.68
C GLU A 272 -27.76 8.05 20.52
N GLN A 273 -27.23 7.76 19.32
CA GLN A 273 -28.00 7.41 18.14
C GLN A 273 -28.22 5.89 18.00
N ASP A 274 -27.60 5.08 18.87
CA ASP A 274 -27.68 3.61 18.83
C ASP A 274 -27.30 3.08 17.43
N GLN A 275 -27.89 1.97 16.97
CA GLN A 275 -27.73 1.44 15.61
C GLN A 275 -28.16 2.40 14.49
N SER A 276 -28.81 3.53 14.80
CA SER A 276 -29.20 4.55 13.79
C SER A 276 -28.13 5.64 13.59
N ALA A 277 -26.92 5.47 14.11
CA ALA A 277 -25.84 6.43 13.91
C ALA A 277 -25.42 6.49 12.43
N ASP A 278 -25.34 7.71 11.88
CA ASP A 278 -24.84 7.97 10.52
C ASP A 278 -23.30 7.82 10.41
N GLU A 279 -22.60 7.63 11.53
CA GLU A 279 -21.15 7.47 11.59
C GLU A 279 -20.74 6.51 12.70
N TRP A 280 -19.76 5.66 12.39
CA TRP A 280 -19.18 4.69 13.32
C TRP A 280 -17.66 4.90 13.38
N TRP A 281 -17.04 4.43 14.45
CA TRP A 281 -15.66 4.80 14.76
C TRP A 281 -14.80 3.58 15.05
N ALA A 282 -13.72 3.42 14.30
CA ALA A 282 -12.57 2.65 14.74
C ALA A 282 -11.68 3.56 15.61
N MET A 283 -11.16 3.04 16.73
CA MET A 283 -10.29 3.80 17.63
C MET A 283 -8.84 3.36 17.44
N GLY A 284 -7.97 4.31 17.09
CA GLY A 284 -6.52 4.11 17.06
C GLY A 284 -5.87 4.54 18.37
N ILE A 285 -4.98 3.70 18.90
CA ILE A 285 -4.17 4.01 20.08
C ILE A 285 -2.68 3.81 19.77
N TYR A 286 -1.84 4.67 20.34
CA TYR A 286 -0.40 4.63 20.09
C TYR A 286 0.39 4.82 21.38
N LYS A 287 1.56 4.21 21.46
CA LYS A 287 2.54 4.54 22.49
C LYS A 287 3.01 5.99 22.31
N ARG A 288 3.47 6.61 23.40
CA ARG A 288 3.87 8.03 23.40
C ARG A 288 5.03 8.35 22.44
N ASP A 289 5.85 7.34 22.16
CA ASP A 289 6.99 7.39 21.23
C ASP A 289 6.66 6.79 19.86
N PHE A 290 5.40 6.39 19.61
CA PHE A 290 4.99 5.72 18.38
C PHE A 290 5.75 4.40 18.10
N SER A 291 6.31 3.76 19.13
CA SER A 291 6.92 2.42 18.98
C SER A 291 5.90 1.28 18.88
N GLY A 292 4.61 1.57 19.07
CA GLY A 292 3.56 0.56 18.93
C GLY A 292 2.19 1.19 18.78
N GLY A 293 1.40 0.65 17.85
CA GLY A 293 0.03 1.06 17.58
C GLY A 293 -0.95 -0.10 17.70
N HIS A 294 -2.24 0.24 17.82
CA HIS A 294 -3.32 -0.74 17.84
C HIS A 294 -4.66 -0.11 17.45
N ALA A 295 -5.50 -0.88 16.78
CA ALA A 295 -6.86 -0.48 16.43
C ALA A 295 -7.90 -1.33 17.17
N ILE A 296 -8.89 -0.66 17.77
CA ILE A 296 -9.91 -1.26 18.64
C ILE A 296 -11.29 -0.65 18.39
N THR A 297 -12.35 -1.33 18.86
CA THR A 297 -13.75 -0.90 18.65
C THR A 297 -14.35 -0.38 19.96
N PRO A 298 -14.59 0.94 20.11
CA PRO A 298 -15.29 1.49 21.25
C PRO A 298 -16.79 1.26 21.14
N TYR A 299 -17.45 0.95 22.26
CA TYR A 299 -18.90 0.69 22.25
C TYR A 299 -19.72 1.27 23.40
N ALA A 300 -19.08 1.76 24.46
CA ALA A 300 -19.77 2.53 25.49
C ALA A 300 -18.87 3.56 26.17
N VAL A 301 -19.48 4.61 26.71
CA VAL A 301 -18.83 5.65 27.51
C VAL A 301 -19.61 5.86 28.81
N GLU A 302 -18.92 5.83 29.94
CA GLU A 302 -19.51 6.02 31.27
C GLU A 302 -18.70 7.03 32.09
N GLU A 303 -19.36 8.05 32.65
CA GLU A 303 -18.74 8.94 33.64
C GLU A 303 -18.76 8.26 35.02
N ILE A 304 -17.65 7.61 35.40
CA ILE A 304 -17.57 6.84 36.65
C ILE A 304 -17.43 7.74 37.90
N THR A 305 -16.80 8.89 37.74
CA THR A 305 -16.75 9.99 38.71
C THR A 305 -16.66 11.31 37.95
N PRO A 306 -17.05 12.46 38.53
CA PRO A 306 -17.04 13.73 37.80
C PRO A 306 -15.69 14.02 37.14
N GLY A 307 -15.69 14.13 35.80
CA GLY A 307 -14.49 14.38 34.98
C GLY A 307 -13.68 13.14 34.59
N ILE A 308 -14.00 11.94 35.10
CA ILE A 308 -13.32 10.69 34.75
C ILE A 308 -14.29 9.76 34.02
N TYR A 309 -13.89 9.35 32.82
CA TYR A 309 -14.67 8.53 31.92
C TYR A 309 -14.03 7.16 31.72
N SER A 310 -14.84 6.12 31.74
CA SER A 310 -14.51 4.79 31.22
C SER A 310 -15.04 4.66 29.80
N VAL A 311 -14.18 4.29 28.87
CA VAL A 311 -14.54 3.89 27.50
C VAL A 311 -14.44 2.36 27.43
N TYR A 312 -15.53 1.70 27.08
CA TYR A 312 -15.60 0.25 26.95
C TYR A 312 -15.28 -0.16 25.52
N LEU A 313 -14.47 -1.20 25.38
CA LEU A 313 -13.77 -1.56 24.15
C LEU A 313 -13.91 -3.05 23.85
N TYR A 314 -14.15 -3.38 22.58
CA TYR A 314 -13.69 -4.63 21.99
C TYR A 314 -12.25 -4.43 21.51
N ASP A 315 -11.36 -5.22 22.08
CA ASP A 315 -9.95 -5.27 21.73
C ASP A 315 -9.68 -6.64 21.08
N ASN A 316 -9.32 -6.64 19.80
CA ASN A 316 -9.09 -7.87 19.02
C ASN A 316 -7.86 -8.67 19.49
N ASN A 317 -7.00 -8.12 20.37
CA ASN A 317 -5.98 -8.89 21.09
C ASN A 317 -6.52 -9.62 22.33
N TYR A 318 -7.77 -9.36 22.72
CA TYR A 318 -8.46 -9.97 23.87
C TYR A 318 -9.92 -10.33 23.50
N PRO A 319 -10.14 -11.28 22.56
CA PRO A 319 -11.47 -11.65 22.10
C PRO A 319 -12.36 -12.13 23.26
N LEU A 320 -13.68 -11.98 23.07
CA LEU A 320 -14.70 -12.40 24.04
C LEU A 320 -14.46 -11.83 25.45
N THR A 321 -13.93 -10.60 25.54
CA THR A 321 -13.61 -9.93 26.80
C THR A 321 -13.99 -8.46 26.72
N THR A 322 -14.65 -7.94 27.76
CA THR A 322 -14.83 -6.51 27.92
C THR A 322 -13.55 -5.86 28.42
N ARG A 323 -13.06 -4.86 27.69
CA ARG A 323 -11.91 -4.04 28.06
C ARG A 323 -12.34 -2.60 28.35
N VAL A 324 -11.55 -1.89 29.17
CA VAL A 324 -11.90 -0.54 29.62
C VAL A 324 -10.67 0.38 29.59
N MET A 325 -10.76 1.45 28.80
CA MET A 325 -9.84 2.58 28.81
C MET A 325 -10.34 3.66 29.78
N THR A 326 -9.43 4.38 30.42
CA THR A 326 -9.76 5.52 31.29
C THR A 326 -9.34 6.83 30.64
N ILE A 327 -10.25 7.81 30.62
CA ILE A 327 -9.99 9.17 30.15
C ILE A 327 -10.30 10.16 31.28
N ASP A 328 -9.33 11.01 31.62
CA ASP A 328 -9.55 12.19 32.44
C ASP A 328 -9.90 13.36 31.51
N TYR A 329 -11.17 13.73 31.51
CA TYR A 329 -11.75 14.73 30.62
C TYR A 329 -11.34 16.16 30.97
N ASP A 330 -10.97 16.41 32.23
CA ASP A 330 -10.54 17.73 32.69
C ASP A 330 -9.03 17.91 32.53
N ALA A 331 -8.24 16.87 32.82
CA ALA A 331 -6.79 16.84 32.58
C ALA A 331 -6.45 16.63 31.10
N ASN A 332 -7.40 16.13 30.31
CA ASN A 332 -7.27 15.82 28.89
C ASN A 332 -6.19 14.75 28.61
N THR A 333 -6.23 13.69 29.43
CA THR A 333 -5.30 12.56 29.41
C THR A 333 -6.04 11.23 29.30
N TRP A 334 -5.40 10.21 28.78
CA TRP A 334 -5.95 8.86 28.68
C TRP A 334 -4.92 7.79 29.05
N GLN A 335 -5.41 6.63 29.45
CA GLN A 335 -4.58 5.45 29.69
C GLN A 335 -5.34 4.14 29.44
N TYR A 336 -4.64 3.13 28.96
CA TYR A 336 -5.15 1.79 28.70
C TYR A 336 -4.02 0.76 28.76
N GLU A 337 -4.30 -0.44 29.28
CA GLU A 337 -3.37 -1.56 29.18
C GLU A 337 -3.72 -2.37 27.93
N ALA A 338 -2.80 -2.43 26.97
CA ALA A 338 -2.96 -3.13 25.70
C ALA A 338 -1.68 -3.90 25.35
N SER A 339 -1.77 -4.88 24.47
CA SER A 339 -0.61 -5.48 23.82
C SER A 339 -0.64 -5.13 22.33
N THR A 340 0.51 -5.10 21.68
CA THR A 340 0.65 -4.94 20.23
C THR A 340 0.29 -6.23 19.49
N ASN A 341 0.71 -7.36 20.07
CA ASN A 341 0.41 -8.74 19.66
C ASN A 341 -0.25 -9.50 20.83
N PRO A 342 -1.25 -10.38 20.60
CA PRO A 342 -1.82 -11.27 21.61
C PRO A 342 -0.84 -12.11 22.45
N ASP A 343 0.30 -12.48 21.89
CA ASP A 343 1.33 -13.32 22.53
C ASP A 343 2.30 -12.53 23.40
N VAL A 344 2.28 -11.20 23.32
CA VAL A 344 3.14 -10.30 24.10
C VAL A 344 2.40 -9.81 25.33
N GLN A 345 3.14 -9.64 26.44
CA GLN A 345 2.58 -9.09 27.66
C GLN A 345 2.04 -7.66 27.43
N ALA A 346 0.85 -7.37 27.96
CA ALA A 346 0.29 -6.03 27.94
C ALA A 346 1.24 -4.98 28.55
N ASP A 347 1.29 -3.83 27.91
CA ASP A 347 2.02 -2.63 28.31
C ASP A 347 1.06 -1.45 28.48
N LEU A 348 1.53 -0.39 29.14
CA LEU A 348 0.74 0.81 29.37
C LEU A 348 0.80 1.73 28.15
N TYR A 349 -0.36 1.96 27.55
CA TYR A 349 -0.58 3.03 26.59
C TYR A 349 -1.12 4.24 27.34
N GLU A 350 -0.52 5.40 27.13
CA GLU A 350 -0.95 6.66 27.75
C GLU A 350 -0.62 7.87 26.88
N GLY A 351 -1.39 8.93 27.06
CA GLY A 351 -1.18 10.17 26.32
C GLY A 351 -2.06 11.32 26.79
N ASP A 352 -1.90 12.44 26.10
CA ASP A 352 -2.64 13.67 26.35
C ASP A 352 -2.89 14.42 25.03
N ALA A 353 -3.59 15.55 25.07
CA ALA A 353 -3.91 16.30 23.85
C ALA A 353 -2.67 16.79 23.06
N SER A 354 -1.49 16.87 23.68
CA SER A 354 -0.25 17.25 22.98
C SER A 354 0.51 16.07 22.39
N THR A 355 0.15 14.83 22.75
CA THR A 355 0.79 13.64 22.19
C THR A 355 0.13 13.17 20.91
N GLU A 356 -1.15 13.49 20.68
CA GLU A 356 -1.93 13.08 19.51
C GLU A 356 -1.93 11.54 19.31
N THR A 357 -1.83 10.79 20.41
CA THR A 357 -1.71 9.31 20.41
C THR A 357 -3.02 8.55 20.60
N LEU A 358 -4.14 9.25 20.51
CA LEU A 358 -5.48 8.66 20.59
C LEU A 358 -6.35 9.30 19.52
N GLU A 359 -6.95 8.48 18.67
CA GLU A 359 -7.80 8.96 17.59
C GLU A 359 -9.07 8.11 17.41
N LEU A 360 -10.08 8.73 16.81
CA LEU A 360 -11.18 8.02 16.14
C LEU A 360 -11.06 8.24 14.64
N VAL A 361 -11.19 7.18 13.87
CA VAL A 361 -11.26 7.22 12.40
C VAL A 361 -12.64 6.75 11.97
N ALA A 362 -13.28 7.54 11.11
CA ALA A 362 -14.61 7.25 10.59
C ALA A 362 -14.62 5.93 9.81
N ILE A 363 -15.74 5.21 9.90
CA ILE A 363 -15.97 3.99 9.13
C ILE A 363 -16.80 4.28 7.88
N SER A 364 -17.75 5.22 7.95
CA SER A 364 -18.64 5.50 6.82
C SER A 364 -17.93 5.84 5.49
N PRO A 365 -16.79 6.57 5.44
CA PRO A 365 -16.09 6.85 4.18
C PRO A 365 -15.46 5.60 3.53
N ARG A 366 -15.28 4.52 4.29
CA ARG A 366 -14.66 3.27 3.81
C ARG A 366 -15.64 2.43 2.98
N LEU A 367 -16.94 2.68 3.11
CA LEU A 367 -17.99 1.96 2.39
C LEU A 367 -18.06 2.35 0.90
N GLY A 368 -17.56 3.54 0.55
CA GLY A 368 -17.52 4.03 -0.83
C GLY A 368 -16.33 3.49 -1.61
N THR A 369 -16.31 3.77 -2.91
CA THR A 369 -15.14 3.55 -3.77
C THR A 369 -13.94 4.36 -3.25
N GLN A 370 -12.78 3.71 -3.17
CA GLN A 370 -11.54 4.35 -2.74
C GLN A 370 -10.78 4.89 -3.96
N GLN A 371 -9.97 5.92 -3.75
CA GLN A 371 -9.15 6.51 -4.81
C GLN A 371 -7.81 5.79 -4.90
N GLN A 372 -7.47 5.35 -6.11
CA GLN A 372 -6.11 4.93 -6.45
C GLN A 372 -5.23 6.16 -6.69
N PHE A 373 -3.97 6.12 -6.21
CA PHE A 373 -2.99 7.18 -6.47
C PHE A 373 -1.96 6.80 -7.54
N PHE A 374 -1.93 5.51 -7.92
CA PHE A 374 -0.93 4.89 -8.79
C PHE A 374 -1.42 4.65 -10.22
N GLY A 375 -2.66 5.00 -10.56
CA GLY A 375 -3.13 4.99 -11.94
C GLY A 375 -2.45 6.09 -12.78
N ASP A 376 -2.32 5.86 -14.09
CA ASP A 376 -1.81 6.86 -15.05
C ASP A 376 -2.69 8.13 -15.04
N ALA A 377 -2.14 9.32 -15.25
CA ALA A 377 -2.87 10.59 -15.24
C ALA A 377 -4.00 10.68 -16.29
N ASP A 378 -3.92 9.93 -17.40
CA ASP A 378 -4.95 9.86 -18.43
C ASP A 378 -5.97 8.74 -18.19
N ARG A 379 -5.61 7.65 -17.49
CA ARG A 379 -6.56 6.63 -16.98
C ARG A 379 -7.25 7.06 -15.67
N ALA A 380 -6.53 7.76 -14.79
CA ALA A 380 -7.02 8.43 -13.58
C ALA A 380 -7.89 9.67 -13.85
N SER A 381 -8.29 9.90 -15.11
CA SER A 381 -9.13 11.02 -15.52
C SER A 381 -10.63 10.74 -15.48
N LEU A 382 -11.15 10.18 -14.37
CA LEU A 382 -12.53 10.45 -13.94
C LEU A 382 -12.70 10.49 -12.40
N GLY A 383 -11.77 11.11 -11.66
CA GLY A 383 -12.00 11.26 -10.22
C GLY A 383 -11.01 12.11 -9.45
N ASN A 384 -10.95 13.41 -9.74
CA ASN A 384 -10.19 14.42 -9.00
C ASN A 384 -8.65 14.33 -9.10
N LYS A 385 -8.10 15.07 -10.08
CA LYS A 385 -6.99 15.98 -9.76
C LYS A 385 -7.48 16.97 -8.69
N SER A 386 -7.48 16.55 -7.42
CA SER A 386 -7.73 17.47 -6.31
C SER A 386 -6.51 18.38 -6.19
N SER A 387 -6.55 19.47 -6.96
CA SER A 387 -5.68 20.62 -6.81
C SER A 387 -5.96 21.29 -5.46
N ALA A 388 -5.48 20.69 -4.38
CA ALA A 388 -5.22 21.24 -3.05
C ALA A 388 -4.99 20.06 -2.10
N ALA A 389 -3.76 19.56 -2.05
CA ALA A 389 -3.30 18.70 -0.99
C ALA A 389 -3.65 19.35 0.36
N THR A 390 -4.63 18.79 1.05
CA THR A 390 -4.69 18.94 2.50
C THR A 390 -3.51 18.11 3.01
N PRO A 391 -2.60 18.66 3.82
CA PRO A 391 -1.51 17.84 4.35
C PRO A 391 -2.13 16.70 5.16
N ALA A 392 -1.71 15.47 4.86
CA ALA A 392 -1.98 14.24 5.63
C ALA A 392 -3.26 13.41 5.36
N ALA A 393 -3.85 13.43 4.16
CA ALA A 393 -4.77 12.34 3.78
C ALA A 393 -3.97 11.20 3.07
N PRO A 394 -3.92 9.98 3.63
CA PRO A 394 -3.44 8.80 2.90
C PRO A 394 -4.27 8.62 1.61
N GLY A 395 -3.63 8.36 0.47
CA GLY A 395 -4.32 8.14 -0.81
C GLY A 395 -4.44 9.33 -1.78
N ALA A 396 -4.11 10.57 -1.38
CA ALA A 396 -4.23 11.75 -2.25
C ALA A 396 -2.97 12.04 -3.09
N GLY A 397 -2.72 11.30 -4.18
CA GLY A 397 -1.61 11.53 -5.16
C GLY A 397 -0.18 11.53 -4.58
N GLY A 398 0.85 11.50 -5.43
CA GLY A 398 2.25 11.53 -5.01
C GLY A 398 3.03 10.24 -5.28
N ILE A 399 4.30 10.23 -4.87
CA ILE A 399 5.17 9.05 -4.93
C ILE A 399 5.26 8.48 -3.52
N GLU A 400 4.81 7.24 -3.32
CA GLU A 400 5.07 6.48 -2.11
C GLU A 400 6.43 5.80 -2.17
N ILE A 401 7.15 5.81 -1.05
CA ILE A 401 8.43 5.10 -0.89
C ILE A 401 8.31 4.24 0.37
N TRP A 402 8.58 2.96 0.18
CA TRP A 402 8.51 1.91 1.18
C TRP A 402 9.90 1.33 1.44
N LEU A 403 10.09 0.85 2.66
CA LEU A 403 11.21 0.02 3.05
C LEU A 403 10.65 -1.22 3.73
N ASP A 404 11.00 -2.38 3.19
CA ASP A 404 10.82 -3.67 3.87
C ASP A 404 12.20 -4.16 4.33
N GLY A 405 12.31 -4.59 5.59
CA GLY A 405 13.57 -5.07 6.17
C GLY A 405 14.23 -4.10 7.17
N GLU A 406 15.35 -4.55 7.74
CA GLU A 406 16.02 -3.88 8.86
C GLU A 406 16.97 -2.77 8.36
N ALA A 407 16.44 -1.62 7.97
CA ALA A 407 17.25 -0.42 7.66
C ALA A 407 16.50 0.87 8.01
N ASN A 408 17.06 2.02 7.68
CA ASN A 408 16.31 3.28 7.68
C ASN A 408 16.55 4.04 6.39
N LEU A 409 15.54 4.75 5.90
CA LEU A 409 15.66 5.61 4.74
C LEU A 409 15.94 7.07 5.09
N LEU A 410 16.73 7.72 4.23
CA LEU A 410 16.84 9.17 4.17
C LEU A 410 16.72 9.65 2.72
N ILE A 411 15.56 10.23 2.40
CA ILE A 411 15.27 10.84 1.11
C ILE A 411 15.81 12.28 1.11
N THR A 412 16.57 12.64 0.09
CA THR A 412 17.16 13.97 -0.08
C THR A 412 16.78 14.56 -1.44
N ALA A 413 16.11 15.71 -1.40
CA ALA A 413 15.77 16.47 -2.60
C ALA A 413 16.97 17.29 -3.12
N PRO A 414 17.01 17.71 -4.40
CA PRO A 414 18.13 18.46 -4.99
C PRO A 414 18.44 19.80 -4.29
N ASN A 415 17.46 20.40 -3.62
CA ASN A 415 17.63 21.62 -2.84
C ASN A 415 18.27 21.38 -1.44
N GLY A 416 18.52 20.12 -1.08
CA GLY A 416 19.08 19.67 0.20
C GLY A 416 18.07 19.48 1.33
N SER A 417 16.77 19.67 1.09
CA SER A 417 15.72 19.28 2.02
C SER A 417 15.64 17.75 2.12
N ARG A 418 15.35 17.24 3.32
CA ARG A 418 15.38 15.81 3.63
C ARG A 418 14.09 15.31 4.26
N LEU A 419 13.79 14.02 4.08
CA LEU A 419 12.72 13.28 4.73
C LEU A 419 13.25 11.92 5.17
N GLY A 420 13.01 11.52 6.42
CA GLY A 420 13.44 10.22 6.96
C GLY A 420 14.36 10.34 8.16
N TRP A 421 15.16 9.31 8.41
CA TRP A 421 16.03 9.21 9.58
C TRP A 421 17.45 9.70 9.31
N LEU A 422 17.99 10.45 10.27
CA LEU A 422 19.40 10.83 10.28
C LEU A 422 20.23 9.77 11.01
N GLU A 423 21.52 9.70 10.70
CA GLU A 423 22.49 8.79 11.37
C GLU A 423 22.49 8.88 12.91
N ASP A 424 22.09 10.02 13.47
CA ASP A 424 22.01 10.22 14.92
C ASP A 424 20.71 9.68 15.55
N GLY A 425 19.86 9.03 14.74
CA GLY A 425 18.57 8.46 15.12
C GLY A 425 17.45 9.48 15.21
N SER A 426 17.63 10.71 14.72
CA SER A 426 16.56 11.71 14.68
C SER A 426 15.83 11.74 13.35
N PHE A 427 14.50 11.84 13.40
CA PHE A 427 13.65 11.95 12.22
C PHE A 427 13.53 13.41 11.73
N VAL A 428 13.53 13.62 10.41
CA VAL A 428 13.32 14.93 9.78
C VAL A 428 12.27 14.84 8.67
N ASN A 429 11.52 15.94 8.49
CA ASN A 429 10.69 16.19 7.30
C ASN A 429 10.82 17.68 6.93
N GLU A 430 11.69 17.96 5.96
CA GLU A 430 12.06 19.29 5.47
C GLU A 430 11.61 19.52 4.02
N ILE A 431 11.05 18.50 3.36
CA ILE A 431 10.54 18.56 1.98
C ILE A 431 9.10 19.11 2.02
N GLU A 432 8.86 20.22 1.32
CA GLU A 432 7.54 20.85 1.29
C GLU A 432 6.51 19.94 0.61
N GLY A 433 5.38 19.71 1.27
CA GLY A 433 4.30 18.85 0.75
C GLY A 433 4.51 17.35 0.99
N ALA A 434 5.69 16.93 1.46
CA ALA A 434 5.95 15.54 1.80
C ALA A 434 5.42 15.16 3.19
N SER A 435 5.14 13.87 3.38
CA SER A 435 4.63 13.33 4.65
C SER A 435 5.21 11.94 4.93
N SER A 436 5.17 11.54 6.20
CA SER A 436 5.34 10.14 6.61
C SER A 436 4.04 9.69 7.27
N ASN A 437 3.56 8.51 6.89
CA ASN A 437 2.34 7.92 7.43
C ASN A 437 2.69 6.58 8.07
N PRO A 438 2.81 6.53 9.41
CA PRO A 438 3.01 5.27 10.06
C PRO A 438 1.62 4.61 10.20
N LEU A 439 1.37 3.58 9.40
CA LEU A 439 0.14 2.79 9.48
C LEU A 439 -0.05 2.26 10.91
N LYS A 440 -1.27 1.90 11.32
CA LYS A 440 -1.62 1.69 12.75
C LYS A 440 -0.89 0.55 13.46
N PHE A 441 -0.02 -0.20 12.78
CA PHE A 441 0.90 -1.14 13.38
C PHE A 441 2.23 -0.49 13.83
N LEU A 442 2.67 0.66 13.30
CA LEU A 442 3.89 1.38 13.72
C LEU A 442 5.18 0.50 13.76
N VAL A 443 6.27 1.06 14.33
CA VAL A 443 7.67 0.64 14.10
C VAL A 443 8.07 -0.73 14.67
N ASP A 444 7.48 -1.19 15.78
CA ASP A 444 7.82 -2.48 16.42
C ASP A 444 6.54 -3.17 16.93
N VAL A 445 5.81 -3.77 15.99
CA VAL A 445 4.61 -4.56 16.30
C VAL A 445 4.74 -5.91 15.60
N TRP A 446 4.71 -6.98 16.40
CA TRP A 446 5.03 -8.37 16.00
C TRP A 446 6.50 -8.66 15.71
N ASP A 447 7.44 -7.90 16.32
CA ASP A 447 8.88 -8.01 16.02
C ASP A 447 9.18 -7.78 14.52
N VAL A 448 8.31 -7.05 13.81
CA VAL A 448 8.51 -6.59 12.44
C VAL A 448 8.95 -5.13 12.53
N ASP A 449 10.22 -4.87 12.23
CA ASP A 449 10.75 -3.52 12.09
C ASP A 449 10.17 -2.90 10.81
N ASN A 450 9.19 -2.02 10.96
CA ASN A 450 8.55 -1.33 9.83
C ASN A 450 8.89 0.15 9.86
N GLU A 451 9.44 0.65 8.77
CA GLU A 451 9.56 2.09 8.59
C GLU A 451 8.21 2.72 8.21
N ALA A 452 8.05 4.03 8.45
CA ALA A 452 6.86 4.73 8.00
C ALA A 452 6.84 4.81 6.47
N VAL A 453 5.65 4.73 5.87
CA VAL A 453 5.48 4.99 4.43
C VAL A 453 5.76 6.47 4.17
N TYR A 454 6.73 6.75 3.31
CA TYR A 454 7.04 8.11 2.88
C TYR A 454 6.21 8.48 1.67
N ARG A 455 5.70 9.71 1.64
CA ARG A 455 4.98 10.24 0.48
C ARG A 455 5.58 11.56 0.05
N LEU A 456 6.08 11.60 -1.18
CA LEU A 456 6.60 12.79 -1.83
C LEU A 456 5.52 13.45 -2.71
N PRO A 457 5.63 14.77 -2.96
CA PRO A 457 4.82 15.44 -3.98
C PRO A 457 4.92 14.75 -5.35
N ALA A 458 3.81 14.69 -6.09
CA ALA A 458 3.73 14.03 -7.39
C ALA A 458 4.59 14.70 -8.48
N ASP A 459 4.98 15.96 -8.30
CA ASP A 459 5.82 16.71 -9.23
C ASP A 459 7.33 16.61 -8.91
N MET A 460 7.71 15.79 -7.93
CA MET A 460 9.13 15.50 -7.68
C MET A 460 9.67 14.57 -8.74
N THR A 461 10.67 15.07 -9.48
CA THR A 461 11.31 14.38 -10.60
C THR A 461 12.74 13.94 -10.32
N GLU A 462 13.34 14.38 -9.22
CA GLU A 462 14.74 14.06 -8.88
C GLU A 462 14.89 14.00 -7.36
N PHE A 463 15.49 12.93 -6.84
CA PHE A 463 15.85 12.76 -5.43
C PHE A 463 16.79 11.57 -5.25
N THR A 464 17.50 11.55 -4.13
CA THR A 464 18.34 10.41 -3.71
C THR A 464 17.75 9.78 -2.45
N ILE A 465 17.72 8.46 -2.39
CA ILE A 465 17.37 7.68 -1.21
C ILE A 465 18.67 7.06 -0.67
N ALA A 466 19.03 7.35 0.58
CA ALA A 466 20.05 6.58 1.29
C ALA A 466 19.38 5.45 2.08
N VAL A 467 19.92 4.24 1.97
CA VAL A 467 19.50 3.07 2.76
C VAL A 467 20.55 2.83 3.84
N ASP A 468 20.19 3.06 5.09
CA ASP A 468 21.13 3.17 6.21
C ASP A 468 21.09 1.95 7.15
N GLY A 469 22.11 1.10 7.06
CA GLY A 469 22.36 -0.04 7.94
C GLY A 469 23.10 0.30 9.24
N SER A 470 23.20 1.58 9.63
CA SER A 470 23.97 2.00 10.82
C SER A 470 23.47 1.43 12.15
N GLN A 471 22.19 1.08 12.24
CA GLN A 471 21.61 0.48 13.44
C GLN A 471 21.69 -1.05 13.48
N LEU A 472 22.12 -1.69 12.38
CA LEU A 472 22.17 -3.14 12.26
C LEU A 472 23.19 -3.78 13.22
N GLU A 473 22.83 -4.94 13.77
CA GLU A 473 23.75 -5.76 14.57
C GLU A 473 24.42 -6.87 13.74
N GLU A 474 23.78 -7.31 12.67
CA GLU A 474 24.28 -8.28 11.70
C GLU A 474 23.89 -7.89 10.26
N VAL A 475 24.26 -8.70 9.28
CA VAL A 475 23.88 -8.42 7.88
C VAL A 475 22.39 -8.71 7.71
N ALA A 476 21.65 -7.77 7.13
CA ALA A 476 20.23 -7.88 6.84
C ALA A 476 19.96 -7.57 5.36
N SER A 477 18.82 -8.05 4.86
CA SER A 477 18.27 -7.66 3.57
C SER A 477 17.29 -6.51 3.73
N ALA A 478 17.22 -5.64 2.73
CA ALA A 478 16.22 -4.59 2.64
C ALA A 478 15.74 -4.43 1.19
N ASP A 479 14.48 -4.08 1.04
CA ASP A 479 13.84 -3.82 -0.25
C ASP A 479 13.28 -2.40 -0.24
N VAL A 480 13.51 -1.64 -1.32
CA VAL A 480 13.04 -0.26 -1.47
C VAL A 480 12.08 -0.18 -2.65
N THR A 481 10.80 0.04 -2.35
CA THR A 481 9.73 0.12 -3.35
C THR A 481 9.24 1.56 -3.50
N LEU A 482 9.25 2.07 -4.74
CA LEU A 482 8.70 3.34 -5.14
C LEU A 482 7.45 3.12 -5.97
N ILE A 483 6.34 3.78 -5.63
CA ILE A 483 5.07 3.68 -6.36
C ILE A 483 4.58 5.10 -6.65
N GLY A 484 4.43 5.44 -7.92
CA GLY A 484 3.92 6.73 -8.37
C GLY A 484 2.75 6.57 -9.34
N PRO A 485 2.21 7.69 -9.86
CA PRO A 485 1.17 7.65 -10.87
C PRO A 485 1.68 6.98 -12.15
N GLY A 486 1.12 5.82 -12.49
CA GLY A 486 1.45 5.07 -13.71
C GLY A 486 2.78 4.32 -13.68
N PHE A 487 3.52 4.31 -12.56
CA PHE A 487 4.79 3.59 -12.50
C PHE A 487 5.12 3.04 -11.11
N ASN A 488 5.99 2.03 -11.07
CA ASN A 488 6.74 1.64 -9.89
C ASN A 488 8.22 1.41 -10.23
N MET A 489 9.08 1.56 -9.23
CA MET A 489 10.49 1.15 -9.29
C MET A 489 10.85 0.42 -8.00
N VAL A 490 11.57 -0.68 -8.10
CA VAL A 490 11.97 -1.45 -6.91
C VAL A 490 13.46 -1.77 -6.98
N VAL A 491 14.12 -1.72 -5.82
CA VAL A 491 15.45 -2.29 -5.60
C VAL A 491 15.30 -3.32 -4.48
N GLU A 492 15.34 -4.60 -4.84
CA GLU A 492 15.15 -5.73 -3.92
C GLU A 492 16.45 -6.46 -3.63
N GLU A 493 16.50 -7.17 -2.51
CA GLU A 493 17.64 -7.96 -2.03
C GLU A 493 18.89 -7.10 -1.72
N ILE A 494 18.72 -5.85 -1.26
CA ILE A 494 19.85 -5.00 -0.83
C ILE A 494 20.48 -5.60 0.42
N LEU A 495 21.76 -5.99 0.36
CA LEU A 495 22.46 -6.61 1.49
C LEU A 495 23.31 -5.58 2.26
N LEU A 496 22.86 -5.21 3.46
CA LEU A 496 23.51 -4.23 4.30
C LEU A 496 24.13 -4.85 5.55
N GLY A 497 25.41 -4.57 5.79
CA GLY A 497 26.08 -4.85 7.06
C GLY A 497 25.98 -3.70 8.08
N PRO A 498 26.38 -3.96 9.35
CA PRO A 498 26.44 -2.92 10.38
C PRO A 498 27.28 -1.70 10.01
N GLY A 499 26.65 -0.54 9.88
CA GLY A 499 27.32 0.72 9.51
C GLY A 499 27.57 0.90 8.02
N GLU A 500 27.03 0.01 7.18
CA GLU A 500 27.03 0.13 5.73
C GLU A 500 25.85 1.02 5.29
N GLN A 501 26.04 1.74 4.19
CA GLN A 501 25.04 2.63 3.59
C GLN A 501 25.15 2.53 2.09
N ASP A 502 24.01 2.38 1.43
CA ASP A 502 23.90 2.36 -0.03
C ASP A 502 23.01 3.52 -0.49
N SER A 503 23.04 3.83 -1.79
CA SER A 503 22.31 4.97 -2.35
C SER A 503 21.56 4.59 -3.62
N ILE A 504 20.32 5.06 -3.74
CA ILE A 504 19.48 4.96 -4.92
C ILE A 504 19.21 6.39 -5.41
N ASP A 505 19.72 6.74 -6.59
CA ASP A 505 19.42 8.00 -7.27
C ASP A 505 18.26 7.80 -8.24
N ILE A 506 17.24 8.66 -8.16
CA ILE A 506 16.03 8.61 -8.99
C ILE A 506 15.94 9.88 -9.84
N PHE A 507 15.66 9.70 -11.13
CA PHE A 507 15.34 10.78 -12.06
C PHE A 507 14.17 10.39 -12.97
N ILE A 508 13.18 11.28 -13.12
CA ILE A 508 11.98 11.09 -13.93
C ILE A 508 11.82 12.33 -14.82
N GLU A 509 11.72 12.16 -16.13
CA GLU A 509 11.49 13.25 -17.08
C GLU A 509 10.22 12.98 -17.88
N ASP A 510 9.29 13.96 -17.81
CA ASP A 510 8.03 14.01 -18.56
C ASP A 510 7.15 12.74 -18.48
N ASP A 511 7.29 11.93 -17.41
CA ASP A 511 6.62 10.63 -17.22
C ASP A 511 6.90 9.61 -18.36
N GLU A 512 7.95 9.87 -19.16
CA GLU A 512 8.33 9.06 -20.33
C GLU A 512 9.76 8.50 -20.19
N PHE A 513 10.61 9.16 -19.38
CA PHE A 513 11.99 8.72 -19.16
C PHE A 513 12.27 8.55 -17.66
N PHE A 514 12.60 7.32 -17.26
CA PHE A 514 12.80 6.94 -15.87
C PHE A 514 14.22 6.42 -15.67
N THR A 515 14.94 6.90 -14.66
CA THR A 515 16.28 6.43 -14.31
C THR A 515 16.34 6.02 -12.86
N LEU A 516 16.95 4.85 -12.62
CA LEU A 516 17.34 4.38 -11.31
C LEU A 516 18.83 4.03 -11.33
N ARG A 517 19.57 4.60 -10.37
CA ARG A 517 20.98 4.27 -10.16
C ARG A 517 21.19 3.81 -8.72
N TYR A 518 21.43 2.52 -8.55
CA TYR A 518 21.86 1.93 -7.28
C TYR A 518 23.38 1.97 -7.19
N SER A 519 23.93 2.41 -6.06
CA SER A 519 25.39 2.45 -5.81
C SER A 519 25.70 1.95 -4.41
N SER A 520 26.75 1.13 -4.31
CA SER A 520 27.24 0.58 -3.04
C SER A 520 28.77 0.66 -2.97
N GLU A 521 29.32 0.93 -1.78
CA GLU A 521 30.77 0.78 -1.51
C GLU A 521 31.16 -0.67 -1.20
N TYR A 522 30.20 -1.59 -1.29
CA TYR A 522 30.30 -3.01 -0.99
C TYR A 522 29.94 -3.83 -2.22
N SER A 523 30.23 -5.13 -2.17
CA SER A 523 29.82 -6.01 -3.26
C SER A 523 28.41 -6.46 -2.95
N ASP A 524 27.48 -5.97 -3.74
CA ASP A 524 26.06 -6.28 -3.66
C ASP A 524 25.48 -6.40 -5.07
N SER A 525 24.32 -7.00 -5.23
CA SER A 525 23.75 -7.27 -6.55
C SER A 525 22.23 -7.37 -6.47
N PRO A 526 21.55 -6.26 -6.12
CA PRO A 526 20.10 -6.26 -5.98
C PRO A 526 19.40 -6.48 -7.31
N ASP A 527 18.13 -6.82 -7.23
CA ASP A 527 17.24 -6.85 -8.38
C ASP A 527 16.64 -5.46 -8.58
N ILE A 528 16.60 -5.02 -9.84
CA ILE A 528 15.98 -3.75 -10.21
C ILE A 528 14.74 -4.03 -11.04
N TRP A 529 13.62 -3.49 -10.56
CA TRP A 529 12.32 -3.64 -11.20
C TRP A 529 11.79 -2.28 -11.66
N PHE A 530 11.15 -2.26 -12.82
CA PHE A 530 10.35 -1.14 -13.31
C PHE A 530 8.99 -1.65 -13.74
N GLY A 531 7.92 -0.96 -13.35
CA GLY A 531 6.59 -1.19 -13.90
C GLY A 531 6.02 0.10 -14.48
N LEU A 532 5.32 0.00 -15.62
CA LEU A 532 4.67 1.10 -16.32
C LEU A 532 3.23 0.73 -16.69
N VAL A 533 2.35 1.72 -16.55
CA VAL A 533 0.98 1.71 -17.08
C VAL A 533 0.96 2.52 -18.35
N THR A 534 0.37 1.99 -19.42
CA THR A 534 0.25 2.72 -20.70
C THR A 534 -1.13 2.56 -21.33
N ASP A 535 -1.33 3.21 -22.48
CA ASP A 535 -2.59 3.15 -23.23
C ASP A 535 -2.82 1.78 -23.91
N GLU A 536 -1.77 1.17 -24.47
CA GLU A 536 -1.88 -0.04 -25.30
C GLU A 536 -1.58 -1.33 -24.53
N ALA A 537 -0.55 -1.30 -23.69
CA ALA A 537 -0.15 -2.44 -22.86
C ALA A 537 0.63 -1.95 -21.64
N ASP A 538 0.48 -2.62 -20.51
CA ASP A 538 1.31 -2.38 -19.34
C ASP A 538 2.59 -3.22 -19.42
N TYR A 539 3.68 -2.70 -18.86
CA TYR A 539 4.99 -3.33 -18.94
C TYR A 539 5.63 -3.46 -17.58
N GLU A 540 6.32 -4.58 -17.34
CA GLU A 540 7.20 -4.75 -16.20
C GLU A 540 8.55 -5.29 -16.67
N PHE A 541 9.63 -4.77 -16.10
CA PHE A 541 11.00 -5.10 -16.43
C PHE A 541 11.71 -5.49 -15.16
N VAL A 542 12.44 -6.60 -15.20
CA VAL A 542 13.30 -7.00 -14.09
C VAL A 542 14.70 -7.27 -14.61
N THR A 543 15.70 -6.74 -13.93
CA THR A 543 17.09 -7.05 -14.23
C THR A 543 17.89 -7.33 -12.97
N ARG A 544 18.74 -8.35 -13.07
CA ARG A 544 19.64 -8.80 -12.02
C ARG A 544 21.05 -8.86 -12.58
N ALA A 545 22.03 -8.47 -11.78
CA ALA A 545 23.44 -8.71 -12.07
C ALA A 545 23.93 -9.96 -11.32
N ALA A 546 24.92 -10.66 -11.85
CA ALA A 546 25.54 -11.80 -11.14
C ALA A 546 26.38 -11.35 -9.92
N SER A 547 26.98 -10.16 -10.02
CA SER A 547 27.65 -9.45 -8.92
C SER A 547 28.03 -8.05 -9.38
N ILE A 548 27.94 -7.07 -8.49
CA ILE A 548 28.55 -5.75 -8.69
C ILE A 548 29.74 -5.62 -7.74
N GLU A 549 30.85 -5.08 -8.24
CA GLU A 549 32.04 -4.86 -7.44
C GLU A 549 31.88 -3.65 -6.49
N PRO A 550 32.63 -3.63 -5.37
CA PRO A 550 32.63 -2.50 -4.45
C PRO A 550 32.95 -1.16 -5.12
N GLY A 551 32.07 -0.18 -4.94
CA GLY A 551 32.17 1.17 -5.53
C GLY A 551 31.63 1.28 -6.96
N GLY A 552 31.10 0.19 -7.52
CA GLY A 552 30.36 0.20 -8.79
C GLY A 552 28.91 0.67 -8.61
N ALA A 553 28.22 0.88 -9.73
CA ALA A 553 26.81 1.24 -9.76
C ALA A 553 26.02 0.33 -10.70
N PHE A 554 24.77 0.05 -10.34
CA PHE A 554 23.77 -0.55 -11.23
C PHE A 554 22.92 0.57 -11.80
N ASN A 555 23.09 0.88 -13.09
CA ASN A 555 22.38 1.97 -13.74
C ASN A 555 21.38 1.40 -14.75
N VAL A 556 20.10 1.68 -14.51
CA VAL A 556 19.00 1.26 -15.38
C VAL A 556 18.17 2.48 -15.72
N ALA A 557 17.77 2.58 -16.99
CA ALA A 557 16.84 3.59 -17.45
C ALA A 557 15.79 2.99 -18.37
N LEU A 558 14.64 3.64 -18.44
CA LEU A 558 13.53 3.27 -19.29
C LEU A 558 13.10 4.51 -20.07
N ASP A 559 13.27 4.46 -21.39
CA ASP A 559 12.86 5.49 -22.34
C ASP A 559 11.63 4.99 -23.08
N PHE A 560 10.45 5.30 -22.55
CA PHE A 560 9.20 4.84 -23.12
C PHE A 560 8.92 5.47 -24.49
N GLU A 561 9.27 6.74 -24.70
CA GLU A 561 9.05 7.44 -25.98
C GLU A 561 9.74 6.71 -27.14
N ASN A 562 10.97 6.24 -26.91
CA ASN A 562 11.73 5.47 -27.89
C ASN A 562 11.53 3.95 -27.80
N GLY A 563 10.90 3.47 -26.72
CA GLY A 563 10.64 2.06 -26.47
C GLY A 563 11.85 1.28 -25.97
N ASP A 564 12.83 1.95 -25.37
CA ASP A 564 14.10 1.37 -24.98
C ASP A 564 14.18 1.12 -23.47
N PHE A 565 14.42 -0.13 -23.08
CA PHE A 565 15.01 -0.45 -21.79
C PHE A 565 16.53 -0.34 -21.92
N ILE A 566 17.17 0.37 -20.99
CA ILE A 566 18.58 0.75 -21.06
C ILE A 566 19.29 0.27 -19.80
N LEU A 567 20.35 -0.52 -19.98
CA LEU A 567 21.27 -0.87 -18.90
C LEU A 567 22.66 -0.42 -19.31
N ASN A 568 23.31 0.39 -18.47
CA ASN A 568 24.67 0.84 -18.71
C ASN A 568 25.58 0.52 -17.52
N THR A 569 26.83 0.17 -17.84
CA THR A 569 27.85 -0.20 -16.87
C THR A 569 28.78 0.96 -16.55
N PHE A 570 28.27 2.20 -16.60
CA PHE A 570 29.02 3.36 -16.11
C PHE A 570 29.36 3.18 -14.63
N ASP A 571 30.54 3.67 -14.27
CA ASP A 571 31.16 3.51 -12.93
C ASP A 571 31.55 2.08 -12.55
N GLN A 572 31.29 1.08 -13.40
CA GLN A 572 31.82 -0.27 -13.20
C GLN A 572 33.26 -0.39 -13.72
N GLN A 573 34.03 -1.29 -13.12
CA GLN A 573 35.44 -1.56 -13.44
C GLN A 573 35.68 -3.01 -13.85
N GLU A 574 34.71 -3.88 -13.57
CA GLU A 574 34.76 -5.30 -13.91
C GLU A 574 33.70 -5.64 -14.97
N TYR A 575 33.88 -6.82 -15.55
CA TYR A 575 32.94 -7.37 -16.52
C TYR A 575 31.72 -7.94 -15.78
N GLY A 576 30.52 -7.65 -16.28
CA GLY A 576 29.25 -8.09 -15.69
C GLY A 576 28.53 -9.15 -16.52
N ILE A 577 27.73 -9.97 -15.83
CA ILE A 577 26.74 -10.87 -16.44
C ILE A 577 25.39 -10.47 -15.87
N TYR A 578 24.40 -10.30 -16.76
CA TYR A 578 23.06 -9.82 -16.40
C TYR A 578 21.98 -10.77 -16.88
N GLU A 579 20.86 -10.68 -16.18
CA GLU A 579 19.59 -11.32 -16.52
C GLU A 579 18.57 -10.20 -16.81
N PHE A 580 17.67 -10.46 -17.75
CA PHE A 580 16.64 -9.52 -18.17
C PHE A 580 15.31 -10.25 -18.37
N LEU A 581 14.28 -9.73 -17.73
CA LEU A 581 12.90 -10.13 -17.87
C LEU A 581 12.07 -8.94 -18.40
N LEU A 582 11.16 -9.23 -19.32
CA LEU A 582 10.11 -8.34 -19.79
C LEU A 582 8.76 -9.05 -19.64
N LEU A 583 7.82 -8.41 -18.96
CA LEU A 583 6.41 -8.76 -18.93
C LEU A 583 5.63 -7.71 -19.71
N ARG A 584 4.76 -8.14 -20.62
CA ARG A 584 3.75 -7.31 -21.29
C ARG A 584 2.37 -7.79 -20.87
N ILE A 585 1.50 -6.87 -20.47
CA ILE A 585 0.11 -7.14 -20.10
C ILE A 585 -0.80 -6.31 -21.02
N ASP A 586 -1.53 -6.98 -21.90
CA ASP A 586 -2.45 -6.35 -22.86
C ASP A 586 -3.82 -7.05 -22.86
N ASP A 587 -4.68 -6.78 -23.83
CA ASP A 587 -6.00 -7.41 -23.95
C ASP A 587 -5.95 -8.92 -24.28
N GLU A 588 -4.81 -9.42 -24.77
CA GLU A 588 -4.56 -10.84 -25.01
C GLU A 588 -4.12 -11.59 -23.74
N GLY A 589 -3.65 -10.87 -22.71
CA GLY A 589 -3.28 -11.38 -21.40
C GLY A 589 -1.84 -11.02 -21.02
N GLU A 590 -1.24 -11.81 -20.13
CA GLU A 590 0.17 -11.67 -19.76
C GLU A 590 1.07 -12.45 -20.74
N GLN A 591 2.16 -11.83 -21.16
CA GLN A 591 3.17 -12.39 -22.04
C GLN A 591 4.55 -12.09 -21.45
N VAL A 592 5.43 -13.08 -21.43
CA VAL A 592 6.77 -12.97 -20.83
C VAL A 592 7.86 -13.20 -21.86
N PHE A 593 8.94 -12.44 -21.74
CA PHE A 593 10.23 -12.69 -22.37
C PHE A 593 11.31 -12.75 -21.28
N GLY A 594 12.19 -13.75 -21.36
CA GLY A 594 13.35 -13.83 -20.49
C GLY A 594 14.63 -14.09 -21.28
N HIS A 595 15.73 -13.45 -20.91
CA HIS A 595 17.07 -13.88 -21.30
C HIS A 595 18.08 -13.74 -20.16
N ASN A 596 19.03 -14.67 -20.08
CA ASN A 596 20.14 -14.64 -19.11
C ASN A 596 21.49 -14.54 -19.83
N ASP A 597 22.60 -14.61 -19.09
CA ASP A 597 23.95 -14.63 -19.65
C ASP A 597 24.26 -13.41 -20.56
N ILE A 598 23.65 -12.25 -20.29
CA ILE A 598 23.92 -11.00 -21.03
C ILE A 598 25.26 -10.44 -20.58
N GLU A 599 26.21 -10.32 -21.51
CA GLU A 599 27.60 -9.98 -21.24
C GLU A 599 27.87 -8.48 -21.52
N LEU A 600 28.32 -7.70 -20.52
CA LEU A 600 28.72 -6.30 -20.70
C LEU A 600 30.11 -6.01 -20.13
N LEU A 601 30.92 -5.24 -20.86
CA LEU A 601 32.18 -4.69 -20.35
C LEU A 601 31.92 -3.35 -19.65
N PRO A 602 32.89 -2.85 -18.86
CA PRO A 602 32.84 -1.49 -18.33
C PRO A 602 32.62 -0.43 -19.43
N ASP A 603 31.79 0.57 -19.11
CA ASP A 603 31.41 1.68 -19.99
C ASP A 603 30.58 1.27 -21.23
N ASP A 604 30.04 0.05 -21.29
CA ASP A 604 29.09 -0.36 -22.33
C ASP A 604 27.65 0.04 -21.96
N THR A 605 26.82 0.26 -22.98
CA THR A 605 25.37 0.40 -22.83
C THR A 605 24.66 -0.62 -23.71
N MET A 606 23.64 -1.30 -23.15
CA MET A 606 22.68 -2.09 -23.91
C MET A 606 21.33 -1.39 -24.00
N TYR A 607 20.66 -1.63 -25.12
CA TYR A 607 19.30 -1.18 -25.40
C TYR A 607 18.46 -2.40 -25.80
N VAL A 608 17.26 -2.52 -25.21
CA VAL A 608 16.24 -3.48 -25.65
C VAL A 608 15.01 -2.69 -26.06
N ASN A 609 14.69 -2.72 -27.36
CA ASN A 609 13.49 -2.06 -27.84
C ASN A 609 12.26 -2.95 -27.60
N PHE A 610 11.59 -2.78 -26.46
CA PHE A 610 10.50 -3.66 -26.03
C PHE A 610 9.21 -3.42 -26.83
N LEU A 611 9.06 -2.24 -27.45
CA LEU A 611 7.91 -1.94 -28.32
C LEU A 611 7.97 -2.71 -29.66
N GLU A 612 9.16 -3.16 -30.08
CA GLU A 612 9.32 -4.02 -31.27
C GLU A 612 9.08 -5.51 -30.98
N TRP A 613 8.76 -5.90 -29.76
CA TRP A 613 8.54 -7.30 -29.39
C TRP A 613 7.25 -7.88 -29.98
N ASP A 614 7.37 -8.99 -30.71
CA ASP A 614 6.24 -9.70 -31.32
C ASP A 614 5.44 -10.56 -30.30
N GLY A 615 5.87 -10.63 -29.02
CA GLY A 615 5.19 -11.36 -27.93
C GLY A 615 5.84 -12.71 -27.56
N GLU A 616 5.24 -13.42 -26.61
CA GLU A 616 5.79 -14.64 -25.99
C GLU A 616 6.29 -15.68 -27.02
N GLY A 617 7.49 -16.20 -26.79
CA GLY A 617 8.18 -17.16 -27.67
C GLY A 617 8.82 -16.55 -28.92
N SER A 618 8.71 -15.23 -29.12
CA SER A 618 9.45 -14.50 -30.15
C SER A 618 10.74 -13.90 -29.58
N SER A 619 11.74 -13.76 -30.45
CA SER A 619 13.04 -13.18 -30.10
C SER A 619 12.96 -11.65 -29.96
N LEU A 620 13.83 -11.09 -29.13
CA LEU A 620 14.10 -9.65 -29.06
C LEU A 620 15.50 -9.34 -29.57
N TYR A 621 15.70 -8.12 -30.09
CA TYR A 621 17.04 -7.63 -30.38
C TYR A 621 17.57 -6.83 -29.19
N ILE A 622 18.84 -7.09 -28.85
CA ILE A 622 19.63 -6.25 -27.97
C ILE A 622 20.67 -5.51 -28.80
N ASP A 623 20.67 -4.19 -28.69
CA ASP A 623 21.64 -3.31 -29.33
C ASP A 623 22.72 -2.91 -28.31
N TYR A 624 23.98 -3.03 -28.69
CA TYR A 624 25.13 -2.66 -27.86
C TYR A 624 25.81 -1.41 -28.40
N ASP A 625 26.01 -0.42 -27.53
CA ASP A 625 26.91 0.72 -27.73
C ASP A 625 28.15 0.51 -26.86
N TYR A 626 29.26 0.08 -27.48
CA TYR A 626 30.47 -0.23 -26.73
C TYR A 626 31.22 1.06 -26.39
N GLU A 627 31.72 1.17 -25.16
CA GLU A 627 32.30 2.42 -24.63
C GLU A 627 31.30 3.60 -24.59
N SER A 628 30.01 3.35 -24.84
CA SER A 628 28.89 4.31 -24.80
C SER A 628 29.17 5.62 -25.55
N ASP A 629 29.61 5.50 -26.80
CA ASP A 629 30.02 6.63 -27.64
C ASP A 629 28.85 7.31 -28.39
N GLY A 630 27.64 6.79 -28.19
CA GLY A 630 26.39 7.22 -28.79
C GLY A 630 26.11 6.57 -30.14
N SER A 631 26.78 5.45 -30.47
CA SER A 631 26.52 4.70 -31.69
C SER A 631 26.46 3.20 -31.45
N ILE A 632 25.41 2.56 -31.99
CA ILE A 632 25.26 1.10 -31.91
C ILE A 632 26.37 0.40 -32.70
N ASP A 633 27.15 -0.41 -32.01
CA ASP A 633 28.27 -1.19 -32.52
C ASP A 633 27.87 -2.61 -32.95
N ASP A 634 26.98 -3.25 -32.20
CA ASP A 634 26.48 -4.60 -32.46
C ASP A 634 25.00 -4.76 -32.13
N SER A 635 24.34 -5.70 -32.80
CA SER A 635 22.93 -6.04 -32.58
C SER A 635 22.80 -7.56 -32.55
N VAL A 636 22.32 -8.10 -31.44
CA VAL A 636 22.20 -9.54 -31.20
C VAL A 636 20.74 -9.93 -31.04
N GLU A 637 20.33 -11.04 -31.68
CA GLU A 637 19.01 -11.63 -31.49
C GLU A 637 19.05 -12.53 -30.25
N LEU A 638 18.25 -12.20 -29.25
CA LEU A 638 18.06 -12.97 -28.03
C LEU A 638 16.87 -13.91 -28.22
N GLU A 639 17.11 -15.21 -28.05
CA GLU A 639 16.02 -16.20 -28.00
C GLU A 639 15.31 -16.08 -26.65
N ASP A 640 13.99 -16.23 -26.67
CA ASP A 640 13.19 -16.24 -25.45
C ASP A 640 13.47 -17.51 -24.62
N GLU A 641 13.91 -17.29 -23.40
CA GLU A 641 14.24 -18.27 -22.37
C GLU A 641 13.39 -18.04 -21.10
N ALA A 642 12.07 -17.79 -21.25
CA ALA A 642 11.10 -17.54 -20.16
C ALA A 642 11.05 -18.59 -19.00
N ASP A 643 11.89 -19.63 -19.05
CA ASP A 643 12.06 -20.69 -18.05
C ASP A 643 12.34 -20.17 -16.62
N PHE A 644 12.80 -18.93 -16.46
CA PHE A 644 13.15 -18.32 -15.17
C PHE A 644 12.15 -17.26 -14.67
N TYR A 645 11.01 -17.08 -15.35
CA TYR A 645 9.94 -16.17 -14.88
C TYR A 645 9.48 -16.48 -13.46
N ASP A 646 9.25 -17.77 -13.16
CA ASP A 646 8.84 -18.22 -11.83
C ASP A 646 9.89 -17.86 -10.76
N ASP A 647 11.18 -17.77 -11.12
CA ASP A 647 12.26 -17.42 -10.18
C ASP A 647 12.16 -15.94 -9.73
N PHE A 648 11.54 -15.06 -10.51
CA PHE A 648 11.34 -13.65 -10.15
C PHE A 648 10.07 -13.40 -9.32
N TYR A 649 9.07 -14.28 -9.39
CA TYR A 649 7.78 -14.10 -8.70
C TYR A 649 7.47 -15.18 -7.65
N ASP A 650 8.42 -16.05 -7.30
CA ASP A 650 8.30 -17.03 -6.20
C ASP A 650 8.41 -16.28 -4.84
N PHE A 651 7.30 -15.71 -4.37
CA PHE A 651 7.14 -15.11 -3.03
C PHE A 651 6.66 -16.12 -1.97
#